data_AF-A0AAF6AM02-F1
#
_entry.id   AF-A0AAF6AM02-F1
#
_cell.length_a   1.000
_cell.length_b   1.000
_cell.length_c   1.000
_cell.angle_alpha   90.00
_cell.angle_beta   90.00
_cell.angle_gamma   90.00
#
_symmetry.space_group_name_H-M   'P 1'
#
loop_
_entity.id
_entity.type
_entity.pdbx_description
1 polymer ?
#
loop_
_entity_poly.entity_id
_entity_poly.type
_entity_poly.pdbx_seq_one_letter_code
_entity_poly.pdbx_strand_id
1 'polypeptide(L)'
;MRAFLGVKRRSICVCFINPFTHHNLAASKKAFQPDSSALDCNTIFRVMEAGKNVPGSNANFRRPYNAVNNKNAGQKLVWAPKGQKPEVESKAAVKSSEDTDVKGPAKLEEEMKVVENKAFKGGKLSARAQVRATFYPKFENEKSDQEVRNKMIQAVTSGKGIVEVSLKHSGSLFLYSGDDIGGAFAKNSYGNLYTAVGVYVLGRTMQEAWGAQAAEKHKEFNAYLQENHLCIAMELVTAVLGDHGQRPLQDYVVVTAVTDLKARPLFYSSPDVVAFCHKWRLPTNNIWLFSSKKSVSSFFSAYDALCEEGIASTVTKVMDEISDLSVPGSKSHGELQGEILEGLVARIVDPASITSMEKTLLQHPAPEKNNGSGTLGPGLREIFSANRESEEKQMRALLQSVGENMCSNMSDWFEERTLDVQGPETYLIGSFLQATPTDNTTLKLQELCRAIRSRKLPVRFRCRSNARRKTGVSDVPDSKAFRMTIHVLSDSAFRRYQSEMRKQPGLWPLYRGFFVDIELSLAASSDASVATVEDVAEKVADASLEDSPVPPTPSKVGVEQVSTLDETEHLMLKLKFLPYKLRTFLIRNGLVHLLNKGISEYKTYYMRQMKNWGTSAQKQKELVQLLDEWAEHAQTHIRDKKLHNSYLTVAEPFLEKYAQRSPKNRRLVGAAGSAVNVEQFLAEMSGERSEEEDDAAHAEDETPSTSSASDATSAKKAKGMLVFFPGIPGCAKSGLCAEIRKVSELGHQHHLMGDLTKGRFWQILAEQRKKKPQAITLADKNAPNEEVWKQIENICESTHAIGVPVVCDSKGTESNPYSLDALAVCTYRVLQRTEHPGHLDKNSPNPGAVMLMFYNLYKGKDRKEFEDELQQRFGHLIKMPFLKADRELMPKAVLDVFEQGLDLHKLHTMKHGRLESLKGTYKDAWVAWETSLRKTLFANSEYFNSIQVPFQEAVKSVLDQLKALNNAGLIMHVPKASEERSFRTFTFAAVKLPQKEVSKALEAISAQSPQAQTYLSGKSWRENLSKAHVTLAHKQAHGVAALSAYGSLRASPAPVQFTALVFTDKLCALEVQLNAAGEEQTIKSLNSWPHVTVWTGQGMKPKDANALPALVDKGQAQRIVFPNPISITGTVDFL
;
A
#
# COMPACT_ATOMS: atom_id res chain seq x y z
N MET A 1 2.67 17.56 -41.07
CA MET A 1 1.21 17.88 -41.14
C MET A 1 0.50 16.85 -40.27
N ARG A 2 -0.26 17.21 -39.22
CA ARG A 2 -1.62 17.81 -39.21
C ARG A 2 -2.71 16.91 -39.84
N ALA A 3 -3.24 15.99 -39.03
CA ALA A 3 -4.54 15.28 -39.09
C ALA A 3 -4.46 14.15 -38.04
N PHE A 4 -5.49 13.73 -37.28
CA PHE A 4 -6.78 14.30 -36.90
C PHE A 4 -7.08 13.71 -35.50
N LEU A 5 -7.38 14.50 -34.47
CA LEU A 5 -7.75 13.97 -33.14
C LEU A 5 -9.13 14.50 -32.73
N GLY A 6 -10.15 13.69 -33.01
CA GLY A 6 -11.55 13.97 -32.71
C GLY A 6 -12.30 12.73 -32.25
N VAL A 7 -12.01 12.24 -31.04
CA VAL A 7 -12.84 11.22 -30.36
C VAL A 7 -13.14 11.69 -28.94
N LYS A 8 -14.43 11.90 -28.66
CA LYS A 8 -14.93 12.36 -27.36
C LYS A 8 -14.72 11.28 -26.29
N ARG A 9 -13.89 11.52 -25.28
CA ARG A 9 -13.88 10.72 -24.04
C ARG A 9 -15.04 11.14 -23.15
N ARG A 10 -16.09 10.31 -23.06
CA ARG A 10 -17.11 10.45 -21.99
C ARG A 10 -16.46 10.08 -20.65
N SER A 11 -16.66 10.91 -19.64
CA SER A 11 -16.21 10.65 -18.27
C SER A 11 -17.15 9.65 -17.62
N ILE A 12 -16.63 8.55 -17.08
CA ILE A 12 -17.40 7.63 -16.23
C ILE A 12 -17.18 8.05 -14.78
N CYS A 13 -18.23 8.61 -14.17
CA CYS A 13 -18.31 8.81 -12.72
C CYS A 13 -18.76 7.48 -12.11
N VAL A 14 -18.02 6.95 -11.12
CA VAL A 14 -18.47 5.77 -10.37
C VAL A 14 -19.32 6.25 -9.19
N CYS A 15 -20.61 6.41 -9.46
CA CYS A 15 -21.66 6.36 -8.46
C CYS A 15 -22.59 5.21 -8.84
N PHE A 16 -23.01 4.42 -7.85
CA PHE A 16 -24.08 3.44 -8.03
C PHE A 16 -25.40 4.16 -8.29
N ILE A 17 -26.16 3.70 -9.30
CA ILE A 17 -27.63 3.61 -9.37
C ILE A 17 -27.96 2.91 -10.71
N ASN A 18 -28.90 1.96 -10.66
CA ASN A 18 -29.44 1.20 -11.80
C ASN A 18 -30.56 2.03 -12.49
N PRO A 19 -30.94 1.76 -13.77
CA PRO A 19 -31.92 0.70 -13.99
C PRO A 19 -31.76 -0.09 -15.31
N PHE A 20 -32.33 -1.31 -15.32
CA PHE A 20 -32.64 -2.09 -16.52
C PHE A 20 -34.16 -2.20 -16.70
N THR A 21 -34.63 -2.03 -17.94
CA THR A 21 -35.94 -2.43 -18.48
C THR A 21 -35.82 -2.42 -20.02
N HIS A 22 -36.55 -3.19 -20.82
CA HIS A 22 -37.02 -4.58 -20.73
C HIS A 22 -37.44 -4.99 -22.18
N HIS A 23 -37.68 -6.30 -22.41
CA HIS A 23 -38.35 -6.94 -23.58
C HIS A 23 -37.48 -7.67 -24.62
N ASN A 24 -37.96 -8.75 -25.25
CA ASN A 24 -38.83 -9.87 -24.79
C ASN A 24 -38.86 -10.99 -25.84
N LEU A 25 -39.59 -12.08 -25.55
CA LEU A 25 -39.97 -13.24 -26.40
C LEU A 25 -38.86 -14.32 -26.52
N ALA A 26 -39.04 -15.57 -26.07
CA ALA A 26 -40.09 -16.59 -26.35
C ALA A 26 -39.91 -17.24 -27.75
N ALA A 27 -40.03 -18.56 -27.96
CA ALA A 27 -40.21 -19.71 -27.07
C ALA A 27 -39.93 -21.04 -27.84
N SER A 28 -40.15 -22.18 -27.17
CA SER A 28 -40.50 -23.50 -27.74
C SER A 28 -39.40 -24.55 -28.10
N LYS A 29 -39.50 -25.63 -27.34
CA LYS A 29 -39.08 -27.04 -27.53
C LYS A 29 -39.17 -27.61 -28.97
N LYS A 30 -38.17 -28.42 -29.33
CA LYS A 30 -38.19 -29.85 -29.81
C LYS A 30 -36.85 -30.12 -30.55
N ALA A 31 -35.95 -30.96 -30.03
CA ALA A 31 -35.92 -32.43 -30.18
C ALA A 31 -35.79 -32.91 -31.64
N PHE A 32 -34.60 -33.37 -32.04
CA PHE A 32 -34.34 -34.58 -32.88
C PHE A 32 -32.81 -34.83 -33.03
N GLN A 33 -32.37 -36.03 -32.63
CA GLN A 33 -31.23 -36.80 -33.16
C GLN A 33 -31.85 -37.97 -33.98
N PRO A 34 -31.16 -38.71 -34.87
CA PRO A 34 -29.70 -38.93 -34.89
C PRO A 34 -29.02 -38.98 -36.29
N ASP A 35 -27.72 -39.34 -36.24
CA ASP A 35 -26.91 -40.15 -37.17
C ASP A 35 -26.25 -39.63 -38.47
N SER A 36 -24.91 -39.83 -38.46
CA SER A 36 -23.98 -40.29 -39.52
C SER A 36 -24.00 -39.61 -40.90
N SER A 37 -22.87 -39.15 -41.46
CA SER A 37 -21.65 -39.94 -41.69
C SER A 37 -20.50 -39.05 -42.21
N ALA A 38 -19.32 -39.64 -42.40
CA ALA A 38 -18.03 -38.97 -42.61
C ALA A 38 -17.87 -38.22 -43.96
N LEU A 39 -16.93 -37.26 -43.99
CA LEU A 39 -15.74 -37.41 -44.84
C LEU A 39 -14.57 -36.52 -44.39
N ASP A 40 -13.38 -37.11 -44.47
CA ASP A 40 -12.06 -36.59 -44.10
C ASP A 40 -11.38 -35.84 -45.27
N CYS A 41 -10.37 -35.01 -44.98
CA CYS A 41 -9.23 -34.78 -45.89
C CYS A 41 -8.08 -34.01 -45.21
N ASN A 42 -6.91 -34.65 -45.18
CA ASN A 42 -5.67 -34.12 -44.62
C ASN A 42 -4.71 -33.60 -45.72
N THR A 43 -4.22 -32.36 -45.54
CA THR A 43 -2.81 -31.92 -45.73
C THR A 43 -2.12 -31.96 -47.13
N ILE A 44 -1.09 -31.09 -47.27
CA ILE A 44 0.03 -31.05 -48.26
C ILE A 44 -0.16 -30.13 -49.48
N PHE A 45 0.69 -29.09 -49.61
CA PHE A 45 1.65 -28.96 -50.74
C PHE A 45 2.77 -27.92 -50.50
N ARG A 46 3.91 -28.11 -51.20
CA ARG A 46 5.16 -27.31 -51.15
C ARG A 46 5.41 -26.52 -52.45
N VAL A 47 6.45 -25.68 -52.41
CA VAL A 47 6.91 -24.65 -53.36
C VAL A 47 7.83 -25.21 -54.49
N MET A 48 7.78 -24.66 -55.73
CA MET A 48 8.94 -24.12 -56.52
C MET A 48 8.68 -23.82 -58.03
N GLU A 49 9.12 -22.61 -58.48
CA GLU A 49 9.88 -22.23 -59.72
C GLU A 49 9.43 -22.60 -61.18
N ALA A 50 9.75 -21.88 -62.29
CA ALA A 50 10.40 -20.56 -62.54
C ALA A 50 10.29 -20.03 -64.01
N GLY A 51 10.60 -18.73 -64.24
CA GLY A 51 11.11 -18.13 -65.51
C GLY A 51 10.12 -17.37 -66.43
N LYS A 52 10.44 -16.29 -67.17
CA LYS A 52 11.64 -15.40 -67.34
C LYS A 52 11.25 -14.05 -67.99
N ASN A 53 11.99 -12.94 -67.74
CA ASN A 53 12.53 -11.90 -68.67
C ASN A 53 12.71 -10.46 -68.08
N VAL A 54 13.48 -9.61 -68.78
CA VAL A 54 14.46 -8.57 -68.33
C VAL A 54 14.61 -7.49 -69.46
N PRO A 55 14.94 -6.17 -69.30
CA PRO A 55 15.92 -5.54 -68.37
C PRO A 55 15.69 -4.09 -67.80
N GLY A 56 16.56 -3.67 -66.85
CA GLY A 56 17.25 -2.34 -66.79
C GLY A 56 16.60 -1.14 -66.06
N SER A 57 17.32 -0.13 -65.56
CA SER A 57 18.75 0.01 -65.14
C SER A 57 19.03 1.35 -64.39
N ASN A 58 19.94 1.33 -63.40
CA ASN A 58 20.83 2.43 -62.93
C ASN A 58 20.33 3.75 -62.24
N ALA A 59 20.77 3.88 -60.97
CA ALA A 59 21.66 4.94 -60.42
C ALA A 59 21.18 6.38 -60.06
N ASN A 60 21.58 6.78 -58.84
CA ASN A 60 22.13 8.08 -58.37
C ASN A 60 21.75 9.41 -59.09
N PHE A 61 21.35 10.45 -58.32
CA PHE A 61 22.27 11.57 -57.98
C PHE A 61 21.71 12.55 -56.89
N ARG A 62 22.45 13.64 -56.66
CA ARG A 62 22.49 14.50 -55.46
C ARG A 62 21.47 15.68 -55.45
N ARG A 63 21.29 16.22 -54.23
CA ARG A 63 21.22 17.67 -53.83
C ARG A 63 21.73 18.67 -54.91
N PRO A 64 21.28 19.96 -54.97
CA PRO A 64 21.30 20.83 -53.77
C PRO A 64 20.45 22.14 -53.68
N TYR A 65 20.54 22.74 -52.48
CA TYR A 65 20.66 24.18 -52.11
C TYR A 65 19.69 25.31 -52.56
N ASN A 66 19.28 26.09 -51.53
CA ASN A 66 19.18 27.56 -51.43
C ASN A 66 18.19 28.35 -52.33
N ALA A 67 17.71 29.56 -51.96
CA ALA A 67 17.48 30.25 -50.67
C ALA A 67 16.76 31.61 -50.96
N VAL A 68 16.57 32.46 -49.92
CA VAL A 68 16.44 33.95 -50.00
C VAL A 68 15.06 34.59 -50.31
N ASN A 69 14.49 35.22 -49.26
CA ASN A 69 13.78 36.53 -49.18
C ASN A 69 12.49 36.84 -50.02
N ASN A 70 11.64 37.84 -49.69
CA ASN A 70 11.25 38.56 -48.44
C ASN A 70 10.11 39.57 -48.80
N LYS A 71 9.43 40.15 -47.78
CA LYS A 71 8.63 41.42 -47.76
C LYS A 71 7.18 41.49 -48.30
N ASN A 72 6.27 41.60 -47.32
CA ASN A 72 5.38 42.74 -46.99
C ASN A 72 4.17 43.19 -47.85
N ALA A 73 3.10 43.49 -47.07
CA ALA A 73 2.00 44.46 -47.28
C ALA A 73 0.96 44.17 -48.40
N GLY A 74 -0.32 44.54 -48.26
CA GLY A 74 -1.04 45.13 -47.12
C GLY A 74 -2.32 45.86 -47.55
N GLN A 75 -3.29 46.01 -46.63
CA GLN A 75 -4.58 46.72 -46.76
C GLN A 75 -5.67 46.08 -47.67
N LYS A 76 -6.96 46.46 -47.62
CA LYS A 76 -7.95 46.77 -46.53
C LYS A 76 -9.27 47.15 -47.24
N LEU A 77 -10.46 46.68 -46.82
CA LEU A 77 -11.78 47.37 -46.92
C LEU A 77 -12.95 46.50 -46.41
N VAL A 78 -14.13 47.13 -46.23
CA VAL A 78 -15.26 46.67 -45.39
C VAL A 78 -16.60 46.92 -46.09
N TRP A 79 -17.55 45.96 -46.07
CA TRP A 79 -19.01 46.26 -46.08
C TRP A 79 -19.93 45.06 -45.73
N ALA A 80 -21.19 45.36 -45.39
CA ALA A 80 -22.36 44.50 -45.14
C ALA A 80 -23.64 45.38 -45.23
N PRO A 81 -24.92 44.96 -45.02
CA PRO A 81 -25.60 43.63 -45.02
C PRO A 81 -26.95 43.59 -45.81
N LYS A 82 -27.69 42.44 -45.79
CA LYS A 82 -29.17 42.16 -45.99
C LYS A 82 -29.34 40.74 -46.61
N GLY A 83 -30.40 39.93 -46.45
CA GLY A 83 -31.64 39.96 -45.65
C GLY A 83 -32.60 38.79 -46.04
N GLN A 84 -33.79 38.69 -45.42
CA GLN A 84 -35.00 37.85 -45.73
C GLN A 84 -35.28 36.50 -45.00
N LYS A 85 -36.60 36.25 -44.83
CA LYS A 85 -37.35 35.14 -44.18
C LYS A 85 -38.25 34.45 -45.23
N PRO A 86 -38.88 33.30 -44.92
CA PRO A 86 -40.37 33.28 -44.94
C PRO A 86 -41.07 32.50 -43.80
N GLU A 87 -42.38 32.72 -43.64
CA GLU A 87 -43.38 31.95 -42.86
C GLU A 87 -44.20 31.05 -43.85
N VAL A 88 -45.18 30.19 -43.56
CA VAL A 88 -46.35 30.12 -42.63
C VAL A 88 -46.73 28.61 -42.47
N GLU A 89 -47.28 28.10 -41.35
CA GLU A 89 -48.73 27.78 -41.15
C GLU A 89 -49.04 27.24 -39.73
N SER A 90 -50.32 27.23 -39.33
CA SER A 90 -50.79 26.97 -37.95
C SER A 90 -52.24 26.43 -37.85
N LYS A 91 -52.64 25.97 -36.64
CA LYS A 91 -53.94 25.44 -36.15
C LYS A 91 -54.03 23.89 -36.11
N ALA A 92 -54.76 23.23 -35.20
CA ALA A 92 -55.73 23.68 -34.17
C ALA A 92 -55.59 22.90 -32.83
N ALA A 93 -56.43 23.21 -31.82
CA ALA A 93 -56.33 22.73 -30.43
C ALA A 93 -57.58 21.96 -29.93
N VAL A 94 -57.42 21.20 -28.84
CA VAL A 94 -58.53 20.68 -27.98
C VAL A 94 -58.12 20.84 -26.50
N LYS A 95 -59.09 21.11 -25.60
CA LYS A 95 -58.91 21.40 -24.16
C LYS A 95 -59.44 20.27 -23.25
N SER A 96 -58.77 20.05 -22.11
CA SER A 96 -59.34 19.78 -20.77
C SER A 96 -58.17 19.57 -19.78
N SER A 97 -57.78 20.52 -18.92
CA SER A 97 -58.39 20.87 -17.61
C SER A 97 -58.32 19.76 -16.55
N GLU A 98 -57.35 19.85 -15.63
CA GLU A 98 -57.58 19.83 -14.17
C GLU A 98 -56.31 20.21 -13.40
N ASP A 99 -56.48 20.91 -12.26
CA ASP A 99 -55.40 21.43 -11.42
C ASP A 99 -54.80 20.35 -10.50
N THR A 100 -53.49 20.43 -10.26
CA THR A 100 -52.91 20.16 -8.93
C THR A 100 -51.54 20.84 -8.83
N ASP A 101 -51.41 21.77 -7.88
CA ASP A 101 -50.29 22.71 -7.77
C ASP A 101 -49.04 22.04 -7.16
N VAL A 102 -48.22 21.40 -8.01
CA VAL A 102 -46.96 20.77 -7.58
C VAL A 102 -45.89 21.84 -7.34
N LYS A 103 -45.78 22.31 -6.09
CA LYS A 103 -44.69 23.19 -5.62
C LYS A 103 -43.32 22.62 -6.02
N GLY A 104 -42.59 23.36 -6.87
CA GLY A 104 -41.26 22.96 -7.33
C GLY A 104 -40.18 22.93 -6.22
N PRO A 105 -39.11 22.12 -6.37
CA PRO A 105 -38.15 21.82 -5.31
C PRO A 105 -37.40 23.04 -4.76
N ALA A 106 -37.23 24.10 -5.56
CA ALA A 106 -36.58 25.34 -5.12
C ALA A 106 -37.39 26.08 -4.03
N LYS A 107 -38.72 26.01 -4.06
CA LYS A 107 -39.60 26.68 -3.08
C LYS A 107 -39.63 25.92 -1.75
N LEU A 108 -39.51 24.60 -1.81
CA LEU A 108 -39.32 23.73 -0.64
C LEU A 108 -37.96 23.98 0.04
N GLU A 109 -36.86 24.15 -0.71
CA GLU A 109 -35.58 24.56 -0.12
C GLU A 109 -35.65 25.93 0.58
N GLU A 110 -36.44 26.87 0.06
CA GLU A 110 -36.59 28.21 0.64
C GLU A 110 -37.52 28.21 1.86
N GLU A 111 -38.66 27.52 1.80
CA GLU A 111 -39.56 27.30 2.94
C GLU A 111 -38.83 26.54 4.08
N MET A 112 -38.03 25.50 3.78
CA MET A 112 -37.20 24.82 4.79
C MET A 112 -36.12 25.73 5.39
N LYS A 113 -35.41 26.53 4.58
CA LYS A 113 -34.43 27.50 5.08
C LYS A 113 -35.06 28.57 5.99
N VAL A 114 -36.31 28.94 5.76
CA VAL A 114 -37.03 29.94 6.59
C VAL A 114 -37.62 29.32 7.86
N VAL A 115 -38.05 28.05 7.83
CA VAL A 115 -38.55 27.33 9.01
C VAL A 115 -37.40 26.90 9.93
N GLU A 116 -36.31 26.33 9.41
CA GLU A 116 -35.19 25.88 10.25
C GLU A 116 -34.38 27.04 10.88
N ASN A 117 -34.27 28.19 10.21
CA ASN A 117 -33.60 29.38 10.78
C ASN A 117 -34.41 30.09 11.88
N LYS A 118 -35.67 29.71 12.10
CA LYS A 118 -36.49 30.28 13.20
C LYS A 118 -36.37 29.48 14.50
N ALA A 119 -36.11 28.17 14.45
CA ALA A 119 -36.09 27.31 15.64
C ALA A 119 -34.81 27.39 16.48
N PHE A 120 -33.67 27.80 15.90
CA PHE A 120 -32.35 27.75 16.56
C PHE A 120 -31.71 29.13 16.84
N LYS A 121 -32.46 30.23 16.73
CA LYS A 121 -31.97 31.57 17.07
C LYS A 121 -32.22 31.92 18.54
N GLY A 122 -31.27 31.59 19.41
CA GLY A 122 -31.17 32.14 20.77
C GLY A 122 -30.84 31.13 21.88
N GLY A 123 -31.15 29.84 21.68
CA GLY A 123 -30.87 28.79 22.66
C GLY A 123 -29.42 28.28 22.60
N LYS A 124 -28.83 27.99 23.76
CA LYS A 124 -27.53 27.30 23.86
C LYS A 124 -27.75 25.82 23.51
N LEU A 125 -27.16 25.35 22.42
CA LEU A 125 -27.29 23.96 21.97
C LEU A 125 -26.38 23.05 22.81
N SER A 126 -26.88 21.88 23.21
CA SER A 126 -26.11 20.77 23.79
C SER A 126 -26.01 19.60 22.80
N ALA A 127 -24.93 18.82 22.90
CA ALA A 127 -24.73 17.62 22.09
C ALA A 127 -24.29 16.43 22.95
N ARG A 128 -24.81 15.24 22.60
CA ARG A 128 -24.36 13.94 23.10
C ARG A 128 -23.97 13.06 21.92
N ALA A 129 -22.78 12.46 21.97
CA ALA A 129 -22.25 11.59 20.93
C ALA A 129 -21.89 10.22 21.50
N GLN A 130 -22.31 9.16 20.82
CA GLN A 130 -22.08 7.77 21.19
C GLN A 130 -21.39 7.05 20.03
N VAL A 131 -20.22 6.47 20.25
CA VAL A 131 -19.57 5.62 19.24
C VAL A 131 -20.39 4.33 19.10
N ARG A 132 -20.77 3.97 17.87
CA ARG A 132 -21.54 2.74 17.58
C ARG A 132 -20.67 1.63 17.03
N ALA A 133 -19.69 1.97 16.20
CA ALA A 133 -18.73 1.01 15.67
C ALA A 133 -17.41 1.69 15.29
N THR A 134 -16.33 0.94 15.43
CA THR A 134 -14.99 1.34 15.06
C THR A 134 -14.09 0.11 14.91
N PHE A 135 -12.94 0.28 14.27
CA PHE A 135 -11.90 -0.73 14.15
C PHE A 135 -10.54 -0.10 14.42
N TYR A 136 -9.50 -0.93 14.59
CA TYR A 136 -8.13 -0.48 14.86
C TYR A 136 -7.71 0.73 13.99
N PRO A 137 -6.90 1.65 14.55
CA PRO A 137 -6.25 2.72 13.78
C PRO A 137 -5.54 2.17 12.54
N LYS A 138 -5.17 3.02 11.58
CA LYS A 138 -4.34 2.54 10.47
C LYS A 138 -2.99 2.05 10.99
N PHE A 139 -2.77 0.74 10.88
CA PHE A 139 -1.49 0.08 10.96
C PHE A 139 -0.91 -0.22 9.57
N GLU A 140 0.42 -0.34 9.51
CA GLU A 140 1.17 -0.30 8.25
C GLU A 140 1.17 -1.64 7.48
N ASN A 141 1.71 -1.58 6.26
CA ASN A 141 2.00 -2.76 5.45
C ASN A 141 3.51 -2.80 5.27
N GLU A 142 4.06 -4.02 5.26
CA GLU A 142 5.48 -4.40 5.18
C GLU A 142 6.42 -3.61 4.24
N LYS A 143 5.88 -2.83 3.30
CA LYS A 143 6.60 -2.03 2.30
C LYS A 143 7.56 -0.97 2.88
N SER A 144 7.61 -0.79 4.19
CA SER A 144 8.51 0.13 4.92
C SER A 144 9.36 -0.54 6.02
N ASP A 145 9.24 -1.85 6.27
CA ASP A 145 9.16 -2.29 7.66
C ASP A 145 10.37 -3.06 8.24
N GLN A 146 11.57 -2.96 7.66
CA GLN A 146 12.78 -3.42 8.38
C GLN A 146 12.95 -2.66 9.71
N GLU A 147 12.60 -1.36 9.73
CA GLU A 147 12.55 -0.56 10.96
C GLU A 147 11.48 -1.06 11.94
N VAL A 148 10.27 -1.42 11.46
CA VAL A 148 9.17 -1.92 12.31
C VAL A 148 9.48 -3.32 12.84
N ARG A 149 10.04 -4.22 12.03
CA ARG A 149 10.56 -5.53 12.45
C ARG A 149 11.62 -5.35 13.54
N ASN A 150 12.59 -4.47 13.34
CA ASN A 150 13.63 -4.17 14.33
C ASN A 150 13.04 -3.58 15.63
N LYS A 151 12.05 -2.67 15.54
CA LYS A 151 11.32 -2.15 16.72
C LYS A 151 10.54 -3.24 17.45
N MET A 152 9.93 -4.18 16.74
CA MET A 152 9.24 -5.33 17.35
C MET A 152 10.24 -6.24 18.08
N ILE A 153 11.36 -6.61 17.43
CA ILE A 153 12.43 -7.41 18.05
C ILE A 153 13.01 -6.68 19.27
N GLN A 154 13.19 -5.35 19.20
CA GLN A 154 13.68 -4.53 20.30
C GLN A 154 12.69 -4.49 21.46
N ALA A 155 11.39 -4.30 21.20
CA ALA A 155 10.36 -4.30 22.23
C ALA A 155 10.38 -5.62 23.03
N VAL A 156 10.39 -6.76 22.32
CA VAL A 156 10.53 -8.10 22.91
C VAL A 156 11.82 -8.25 23.70
N THR A 157 12.97 -7.88 23.11
CA THR A 157 14.28 -7.98 23.78
C THR A 157 14.38 -7.10 25.04
N SER A 158 13.63 -5.99 25.08
CA SER A 158 13.56 -5.08 26.23
C SER A 158 12.49 -5.45 27.28
N GLY A 159 11.75 -6.55 27.09
CA GLY A 159 10.66 -6.95 28.00
C GLY A 159 9.42 -6.05 27.95
N LYS A 160 9.32 -5.14 26.97
CA LYS A 160 8.20 -4.18 26.83
C LYS A 160 6.91 -4.79 26.26
N GLY A 161 6.95 -6.03 25.79
CA GLY A 161 5.82 -6.73 25.19
C GLY A 161 6.28 -7.98 24.44
N ILE A 162 5.34 -8.80 23.98
CA ILE A 162 5.61 -9.95 23.11
C ILE A 162 5.01 -9.72 21.72
N VAL A 163 5.49 -10.43 20.70
CA VAL A 163 4.84 -10.41 19.38
C VAL A 163 3.74 -11.45 19.32
N GLU A 164 2.54 -11.01 19.02
CA GLU A 164 1.42 -11.85 18.60
C GLU A 164 1.31 -11.86 17.08
N VAL A 165 1.00 -13.02 16.51
CA VAL A 165 0.73 -13.22 15.08
C VAL A 165 -0.61 -13.92 14.89
N SER A 166 -1.43 -13.47 13.95
CA SER A 166 -2.66 -14.15 13.53
C SER A 166 -2.74 -14.32 12.02
N LEU A 167 -3.55 -15.28 11.53
CA LEU A 167 -3.80 -15.39 10.09
C LEU A 167 -4.50 -14.12 9.59
N LYS A 168 -4.12 -13.65 8.40
CA LYS A 168 -4.92 -12.67 7.67
C LYS A 168 -5.82 -13.39 6.68
N HIS A 169 -7.09 -13.53 7.07
CA HIS A 169 -8.18 -13.94 6.18
C HIS A 169 -8.43 -12.90 5.08
N SER A 170 -9.09 -13.30 4.00
CA SER A 170 -9.22 -12.50 2.77
C SER A 170 -10.68 -12.15 2.50
N GLY A 171 -11.19 -11.08 3.12
CA GLY A 171 -12.60 -10.71 2.99
C GLY A 171 -12.86 -9.22 3.09
N SER A 172 -14.02 -8.90 3.64
CA SER A 172 -14.49 -7.55 3.90
C SER A 172 -14.66 -7.31 5.40
N LEU A 173 -14.15 -6.18 5.90
CA LEU A 173 -14.35 -5.78 7.29
C LEU A 173 -15.84 -5.53 7.56
N PHE A 174 -16.41 -6.36 8.44
CA PHE A 174 -17.77 -6.27 8.96
C PHE A 174 -17.72 -5.99 10.46
N LEU A 175 -18.50 -5.02 10.91
CA LEU A 175 -18.61 -4.59 12.31
C LEU A 175 -20.05 -4.78 12.77
N TYR A 176 -20.24 -5.28 13.99
CA TYR A 176 -21.58 -5.49 14.55
C TYR A 176 -21.63 -5.03 16.02
N SER A 177 -22.70 -4.35 16.41
CA SER A 177 -22.90 -3.77 17.75
C SER A 177 -24.34 -4.03 18.28
N GLY A 178 -24.86 -5.22 18.03
CA GLY A 178 -26.27 -5.57 18.22
C GLY A 178 -27.20 -5.02 17.14
N ASP A 179 -28.50 -5.26 17.26
CA ASP A 179 -29.52 -4.89 16.27
C ASP A 179 -30.24 -3.56 16.54
N ASP A 180 -30.28 -3.07 17.78
CA ASP A 180 -31.04 -1.86 18.15
C ASP A 180 -30.55 -0.60 17.41
N ILE A 181 -31.51 0.07 16.78
CA ILE A 181 -31.34 1.18 15.83
C ILE A 181 -30.25 0.91 14.78
N GLY A 182 -30.14 -0.35 14.31
CA GLY A 182 -29.24 -0.80 13.26
C GLY A 182 -27.77 -0.72 13.67
N GLY A 183 -27.20 -1.84 14.14
CA GLY A 183 -25.78 -1.93 14.53
C GLY A 183 -24.88 -2.70 13.56
N ALA A 184 -25.24 -2.79 12.27
CA ALA A 184 -24.47 -3.54 11.27
C ALA A 184 -23.73 -2.60 10.29
N PHE A 185 -22.40 -2.62 10.32
CA PHE A 185 -21.57 -1.69 9.54
C PHE A 185 -20.51 -2.40 8.70
N ALA A 186 -20.23 -1.87 7.52
CA ALA A 186 -19.05 -2.20 6.72
C ALA A 186 -18.07 -1.01 6.77
N LYS A 187 -16.81 -1.25 6.38
CA LYS A 187 -15.66 -0.32 6.51
C LYS A 187 -15.89 1.20 6.34
N ASN A 188 -16.83 1.66 5.50
CA ASN A 188 -17.16 3.08 5.31
C ASN A 188 -18.67 3.32 5.03
N SER A 189 -19.54 2.36 5.36
CA SER A 189 -20.95 2.36 4.95
C SER A 189 -21.78 1.34 5.74
N TYR A 190 -23.05 1.66 5.98
CA TYR A 190 -24.06 0.76 6.58
C TYR A 190 -25.33 0.75 5.72
N GLY A 191 -26.30 -0.12 6.04
CA GLY A 191 -27.58 -0.17 5.32
C GLY A 191 -27.46 -0.58 3.85
N ASN A 192 -26.66 -1.62 3.56
CA ASN A 192 -26.39 -2.07 2.18
C ASN A 192 -26.12 -3.57 2.12
N LEU A 193 -25.87 -4.10 0.92
CA LEU A 193 -25.70 -5.54 0.67
C LEU A 193 -24.56 -6.16 1.50
N TYR A 194 -23.45 -5.45 1.72
CA TYR A 194 -22.34 -5.94 2.56
C TYR A 194 -22.79 -6.17 4.01
N THR A 195 -23.62 -5.28 4.56
CA THR A 195 -24.09 -5.40 5.94
C THR A 195 -25.23 -6.38 6.08
N ALA A 196 -26.11 -6.51 5.08
CA ALA A 196 -27.15 -7.54 5.06
C ALA A 196 -26.54 -8.96 5.00
N VAL A 197 -25.54 -9.17 4.14
CA VAL A 197 -24.79 -10.43 4.08
C VAL A 197 -24.04 -10.69 5.38
N GLY A 198 -23.41 -9.68 5.99
CA GLY A 198 -22.73 -9.83 7.28
C GLY A 198 -23.65 -10.29 8.41
N VAL A 199 -24.82 -9.66 8.55
CA VAL A 199 -25.84 -10.06 9.55
C VAL A 199 -26.33 -11.48 9.29
N TYR A 200 -26.62 -11.83 8.04
CA TYR A 200 -27.05 -13.18 7.68
C TYR A 200 -25.98 -14.25 7.98
N VAL A 201 -24.71 -14.03 7.60
CA VAL A 201 -23.63 -15.00 7.85
C VAL A 201 -23.32 -15.12 9.33
N LEU A 202 -23.37 -14.03 10.11
CA LEU A 202 -23.19 -14.07 11.57
C LEU A 202 -24.31 -14.87 12.25
N GLY A 203 -25.57 -14.57 11.94
CA GLY A 203 -26.71 -15.31 12.50
C GLY A 203 -26.74 -16.78 12.06
N ARG A 204 -26.36 -17.09 10.81
CA ARG A 204 -26.17 -18.50 10.37
C ARG A 204 -25.05 -19.19 11.14
N THR A 205 -23.95 -18.49 11.41
CA THR A 205 -22.82 -19.03 12.21
C THR A 205 -23.27 -19.36 13.64
N MET A 206 -24.08 -18.51 14.26
CA MET A 206 -24.69 -18.79 15.56
C MET A 206 -25.73 -19.92 15.48
N GLN A 207 -26.50 -20.02 14.38
CA GLN A 207 -27.42 -21.13 14.14
C GLN A 207 -26.72 -22.48 14.01
N GLU A 208 -25.58 -22.55 13.33
CA GLU A 208 -24.70 -23.73 13.29
C GLU A 208 -24.20 -24.11 14.70
N ALA A 209 -23.81 -23.13 15.52
CA ALA A 209 -23.18 -23.36 16.81
C ALA A 209 -24.15 -23.70 17.97
N TRP A 210 -25.39 -23.19 17.91
CA TRP A 210 -26.41 -23.29 18.97
C TRP A 210 -27.64 -24.12 18.57
N GLY A 211 -27.82 -24.45 17.29
CA GLY A 211 -28.90 -25.29 16.80
C GLY A 211 -30.29 -24.77 17.20
N ALA A 212 -31.05 -25.59 17.94
CA ALA A 212 -32.39 -25.21 18.41
C ALA A 212 -32.41 -23.99 19.35
N GLN A 213 -31.31 -23.70 20.07
CA GLN A 213 -31.21 -22.55 20.99
C GLN A 213 -30.84 -21.24 20.28
N ALA A 214 -30.56 -21.27 18.96
CA ALA A 214 -30.03 -20.11 18.24
C ALA A 214 -30.91 -18.86 18.33
N ALA A 215 -32.24 -19.02 18.27
CA ALA A 215 -33.18 -17.90 18.34
C ALA A 215 -33.09 -17.13 19.67
N GLU A 216 -32.99 -17.85 20.80
CA GLU A 216 -32.79 -17.27 22.13
C GLU A 216 -31.40 -16.63 22.23
N LYS A 217 -30.37 -17.34 21.75
CA LYS A 217 -28.98 -16.88 21.81
C LYS A 217 -28.70 -15.65 20.93
N HIS A 218 -29.40 -15.47 19.81
CA HIS A 218 -29.34 -14.23 19.02
C HIS A 218 -29.83 -13.02 19.85
N LYS A 219 -30.94 -13.17 20.57
CA LYS A 219 -31.51 -12.12 21.41
C LYS A 219 -30.60 -11.80 22.62
N GLU A 220 -30.12 -12.83 23.32
CA GLU A 220 -29.18 -12.67 24.43
C GLU A 220 -27.88 -11.99 23.99
N PHE A 221 -27.35 -12.38 22.81
CA PHE A 221 -26.15 -11.78 22.24
C PHE A 221 -26.33 -10.31 21.87
N ASN A 222 -27.45 -9.96 21.25
CA ASN A 222 -27.77 -8.59 20.89
C ASN A 222 -27.94 -7.69 22.12
N ALA A 223 -28.68 -8.15 23.13
CA ALA A 223 -28.79 -7.45 24.42
C ALA A 223 -27.41 -7.27 25.06
N TYR A 224 -26.60 -8.33 25.15
CA TYR A 224 -25.26 -8.26 25.73
C TYR A 224 -24.34 -7.25 25.03
N LEU A 225 -24.34 -7.20 23.69
CA LEU A 225 -23.57 -6.21 22.93
C LEU A 225 -24.06 -4.78 23.19
N GLN A 226 -25.37 -4.57 23.31
CA GLN A 226 -25.99 -3.26 23.53
C GLN A 226 -25.73 -2.74 24.94
N GLU A 227 -26.05 -3.54 25.97
CA GLU A 227 -25.87 -3.22 27.39
C GLU A 227 -24.42 -2.93 27.75
N ASN A 228 -23.48 -3.67 27.16
CA ASN A 228 -22.05 -3.48 27.40
C ASN A 228 -21.38 -2.48 26.43
N HIS A 229 -22.14 -1.89 25.50
CA HIS A 229 -21.66 -1.01 24.43
C HIS A 229 -20.46 -1.59 23.66
N LEU A 230 -20.57 -2.86 23.25
CA LEU A 230 -19.52 -3.58 22.54
C LEU A 230 -19.71 -3.54 21.02
N CYS A 231 -18.62 -3.39 20.30
CA CYS A 231 -18.56 -3.63 18.86
C CYS A 231 -17.59 -4.77 18.55
N ILE A 232 -18.11 -5.82 17.92
CA ILE A 232 -17.31 -6.91 17.38
C ILE A 232 -16.89 -6.58 15.94
N ALA A 233 -15.65 -6.93 15.60
CA ALA A 233 -15.09 -6.73 14.27
C ALA A 233 -14.65 -8.06 13.68
N MET A 234 -15.14 -8.37 12.48
CA MET A 234 -14.90 -9.63 11.78
C MET A 234 -14.37 -9.39 10.37
N GLU A 235 -13.57 -10.33 9.87
CA GLU A 235 -13.40 -10.48 8.43
C GLU A 235 -14.55 -11.35 7.91
N LEU A 236 -15.42 -10.77 7.09
CA LEU A 236 -16.53 -11.44 6.41
C LEU A 236 -16.03 -11.97 5.06
N VAL A 237 -15.95 -13.28 4.92
CA VAL A 237 -15.39 -13.97 3.76
C VAL A 237 -16.51 -14.69 3.04
N THR A 238 -16.89 -14.21 1.85
CA THR A 238 -17.98 -14.77 1.05
C THR A 238 -17.68 -14.72 -0.43
N ALA A 239 -18.31 -15.59 -1.22
CA ALA A 239 -18.20 -15.60 -2.68
C ALA A 239 -19.10 -14.55 -3.39
N VAL A 240 -20.00 -13.87 -2.66
CA VAL A 240 -21.04 -13.00 -3.24
C VAL A 240 -20.74 -11.50 -3.15
N LEU A 241 -19.89 -11.08 -2.21
CA LEU A 241 -19.53 -9.66 -2.00
C LEU A 241 -18.34 -9.18 -2.87
N GLY A 242 -17.82 -10.06 -3.72
CA GLY A 242 -16.70 -9.84 -4.63
C GLY A 242 -15.60 -10.86 -4.42
N ASP A 243 -14.80 -11.11 -5.46
CA ASP A 243 -13.68 -12.05 -5.39
C ASP A 243 -12.47 -11.45 -4.63
N HIS A 244 -12.03 -12.15 -3.57
CA HIS A 244 -10.94 -11.74 -2.67
C HIS A 244 -9.78 -12.75 -2.66
N GLY A 245 -8.98 -12.79 -3.72
CA GLY A 245 -7.75 -13.60 -3.76
C GLY A 245 -7.98 -15.08 -4.01
N GLN A 246 -8.96 -15.71 -3.36
CA GLN A 246 -9.50 -17.05 -3.68
C GLN A 246 -11.00 -17.04 -3.41
N ARG A 247 -11.78 -17.77 -4.20
CA ARG A 247 -13.20 -17.98 -3.89
C ARG A 247 -13.33 -18.96 -2.72
N PRO A 248 -13.98 -18.58 -1.61
CA PRO A 248 -14.05 -19.45 -0.45
C PRO A 248 -14.92 -20.68 -0.70
N LEU A 249 -14.62 -21.77 -0.01
CA LEU A 249 -15.39 -23.01 -0.07
C LEU A 249 -16.74 -22.84 0.65
N GLN A 250 -16.71 -22.18 1.81
CA GLN A 250 -17.87 -21.85 2.65
C GLN A 250 -17.94 -20.34 2.89
N ASP A 251 -19.13 -19.79 3.11
CA ASP A 251 -19.31 -18.37 3.42
C ASP A 251 -19.29 -18.19 4.95
N TYR A 252 -18.34 -17.42 5.51
CA TYR A 252 -18.07 -17.38 6.97
C TYR A 252 -17.65 -16.00 7.50
N VAL A 253 -17.67 -15.86 8.83
CA VAL A 253 -17.05 -14.77 9.58
C VAL A 253 -15.98 -15.32 10.53
N VAL A 254 -14.93 -14.53 10.79
CA VAL A 254 -13.94 -14.80 11.84
C VAL A 254 -13.72 -13.53 12.65
N VAL A 255 -13.73 -13.64 13.99
CA VAL A 255 -13.56 -12.48 14.87
C VAL A 255 -12.10 -12.04 14.88
N THR A 256 -11.88 -10.72 14.76
CA THR A 256 -10.55 -10.09 14.67
C THR A 256 -10.34 -9.01 15.72
N ALA A 257 -11.41 -8.46 16.30
CA ALA A 257 -11.38 -7.60 17.48
C ALA A 257 -12.73 -7.60 18.19
N VAL A 258 -12.72 -7.30 19.48
CA VAL A 258 -13.87 -6.84 20.26
C VAL A 258 -13.48 -5.50 20.88
N THR A 259 -14.40 -4.54 20.89
CA THR A 259 -14.11 -3.16 21.29
C THR A 259 -15.17 -2.66 22.28
N ASP A 260 -14.77 -2.18 23.45
CA ASP A 260 -15.64 -1.41 24.35
C ASP A 260 -15.71 0.05 23.87
N LEU A 261 -16.94 0.57 23.74
CA LEU A 261 -17.27 1.89 23.20
C LEU A 261 -17.87 2.85 24.23
N LYS A 262 -17.82 2.53 25.54
CA LYS A 262 -18.31 3.42 26.62
C LYS A 262 -17.57 4.76 26.67
N ALA A 263 -16.28 4.75 26.30
CA ALA A 263 -15.40 5.92 26.32
C ALA A 263 -14.52 5.98 25.06
N ARG A 264 -13.25 6.37 25.19
CA ARG A 264 -12.24 6.16 24.11
C ARG A 264 -12.25 4.68 23.74
N PRO A 265 -12.36 4.29 22.45
CA PRO A 265 -12.43 2.88 22.08
C PRO A 265 -11.26 2.06 22.61
N LEU A 266 -11.59 1.07 23.46
CA LEU A 266 -10.65 0.11 24.05
C LEU A 266 -10.84 -1.24 23.38
N PHE A 267 -9.75 -1.80 22.85
CA PHE A 267 -9.78 -3.11 22.21
C PHE A 267 -9.43 -4.19 23.22
N TYR A 268 -10.20 -5.28 23.21
CA TYR A 268 -9.97 -6.45 24.06
C TYR A 268 -8.58 -7.06 23.79
N SER A 269 -7.95 -7.59 24.84
CA SER A 269 -6.76 -8.42 24.68
C SER A 269 -7.12 -9.70 23.90
N SER A 270 -6.16 -10.37 23.27
CA SER A 270 -6.46 -11.63 22.58
C SER A 270 -7.01 -12.72 23.48
N PRO A 271 -6.53 -12.91 24.72
CA PRO A 271 -7.21 -13.73 25.71
C PRO A 271 -8.69 -13.35 25.88
N ASP A 272 -9.02 -12.06 26.05
CA ASP A 272 -10.43 -11.63 26.20
C ASP A 272 -11.26 -11.86 24.93
N VAL A 273 -10.66 -11.71 23.73
CA VAL A 273 -11.32 -12.03 22.45
C VAL A 273 -11.59 -13.53 22.35
N VAL A 274 -10.63 -14.39 22.71
CA VAL A 274 -10.81 -15.85 22.74
C VAL A 274 -11.88 -16.26 23.75
N ALA A 275 -11.87 -15.71 24.97
CA ALA A 275 -12.89 -15.93 25.99
C ALA A 275 -14.29 -15.53 25.49
N PHE A 276 -14.41 -14.34 24.89
CA PHE A 276 -15.65 -13.85 24.29
C PHE A 276 -16.15 -14.78 23.17
N CYS A 277 -15.26 -15.20 22.27
CA CYS A 277 -15.59 -16.10 21.18
C CYS A 277 -16.03 -17.48 21.69
N HIS A 278 -15.35 -18.06 22.68
CA HIS A 278 -15.73 -19.35 23.26
C HIS A 278 -17.08 -19.25 24.00
N LYS A 279 -17.34 -18.18 24.76
CA LYS A 279 -18.64 -17.91 25.40
C LYS A 279 -19.80 -17.91 24.39
N TRP A 280 -19.62 -17.24 23.25
CA TRP A 280 -20.67 -17.09 22.23
C TRP A 280 -20.62 -18.13 21.11
N ARG A 281 -19.66 -19.06 21.15
CA ARG A 281 -19.33 -20.04 20.11
C ARG A 281 -19.07 -19.43 18.73
N LEU A 282 -18.42 -18.26 18.71
CA LEU A 282 -18.06 -17.55 17.48
C LEU A 282 -16.66 -17.99 16.99
N PRO A 283 -16.39 -18.01 15.67
CA PRO A 283 -15.10 -18.48 15.16
C PRO A 283 -13.92 -17.61 15.58
N THR A 284 -12.99 -18.22 16.33
CA THR A 284 -11.65 -17.68 16.63
C THR A 284 -10.71 -17.82 15.43
N ASN A 285 -9.77 -16.88 15.32
CA ASN A 285 -8.62 -16.96 14.42
C ASN A 285 -7.51 -17.84 15.04
N ASN A 286 -6.58 -18.34 14.23
CA ASN A 286 -5.31 -18.88 14.75
C ASN A 286 -4.46 -17.74 15.33
N ILE A 287 -3.81 -18.00 16.47
CA ILE A 287 -2.96 -17.03 17.18
C ILE A 287 -1.66 -17.72 17.60
N TRP A 288 -0.53 -17.08 17.35
CA TRP A 288 0.81 -17.52 17.76
C TRP A 288 1.51 -16.42 18.56
N LEU A 289 2.15 -16.78 19.68
CA LEU A 289 2.85 -15.84 20.56
C LEU A 289 4.37 -16.09 20.55
N PHE A 290 5.13 -14.99 20.55
CA PHE A 290 6.59 -14.95 20.42
C PHE A 290 7.17 -13.97 21.47
N SER A 291 7.67 -14.53 22.56
CA SER A 291 8.08 -13.84 23.79
C SER A 291 9.58 -13.59 23.94
N SER A 292 10.42 -14.21 23.11
CA SER A 292 11.89 -14.08 23.20
C SER A 292 12.47 -13.49 21.92
N LYS A 293 13.64 -12.85 22.02
CA LYS A 293 14.44 -12.42 20.86
C LYS A 293 14.66 -13.57 19.87
N LYS A 294 14.80 -14.81 20.38
CA LYS A 294 14.97 -16.01 19.57
C LYS A 294 13.71 -16.31 18.76
N SER A 295 12.57 -16.52 19.42
CA SER A 295 11.32 -16.92 18.78
C SER A 295 10.78 -15.85 17.82
N VAL A 296 10.85 -14.56 18.16
CA VAL A 296 10.45 -13.47 17.25
C VAL A 296 11.37 -13.33 16.02
N SER A 297 12.67 -13.63 16.16
CA SER A 297 13.58 -13.65 15.00
C SER A 297 13.31 -14.85 14.10
N SER A 298 13.02 -16.02 14.69
CA SER A 298 12.57 -17.21 13.93
C SER A 298 11.29 -16.93 13.16
N PHE A 299 10.31 -16.23 13.77
CA PHE A 299 9.07 -15.83 13.09
C PHE A 299 9.33 -15.03 11.80
N PHE A 300 10.12 -13.96 11.87
CA PHE A 300 10.42 -13.16 10.67
C PHE A 300 11.22 -13.95 9.62
N SER A 301 12.16 -14.79 10.05
CA SER A 301 12.89 -15.70 9.16
C SER A 301 11.97 -16.73 8.48
N ALA A 302 11.04 -17.34 9.21
CA ALA A 302 10.07 -18.28 8.66
C ALA A 302 9.12 -17.60 7.67
N TYR A 303 8.68 -16.36 7.96
CA TYR A 303 7.91 -15.58 6.99
C TYR A 303 8.71 -15.31 5.71
N ASP A 304 9.96 -14.85 5.81
CA ASP A 304 10.79 -14.56 4.63
C ASP A 304 11.03 -15.82 3.77
N ALA A 305 11.27 -16.98 4.40
CA ALA A 305 11.41 -18.28 3.73
C ALA A 305 10.11 -18.80 3.06
N LEU A 306 8.95 -18.26 3.45
CA LEU A 306 7.62 -18.63 2.93
C LEU A 306 6.97 -17.54 2.08
N CYS A 307 7.52 -16.32 2.01
CA CYS A 307 6.82 -15.15 1.49
C CYS A 307 6.40 -15.28 0.01
N GLU A 308 7.13 -16.08 -0.78
CA GLU A 308 6.87 -16.37 -2.20
C GLU A 308 6.02 -17.61 -2.48
N GLU A 309 5.76 -18.46 -1.48
CA GLU A 309 5.02 -19.72 -1.62
C GLU A 309 3.73 -19.76 -0.80
N GLY A 310 3.67 -18.99 0.29
CA GLY A 310 2.84 -19.24 1.46
C GLY A 310 1.39 -19.65 1.18
N ILE A 311 1.12 -20.92 1.45
CA ILE A 311 -0.21 -21.54 1.53
C ILE A 311 -0.58 -21.83 2.98
N ALA A 312 -1.89 -21.93 3.26
CA ALA A 312 -2.44 -22.06 4.60
C ALA A 312 -1.85 -23.24 5.39
N SER A 313 -1.82 -24.45 4.82
CA SER A 313 -1.30 -25.66 5.48
C SER A 313 0.17 -25.53 5.91
N THR A 314 1.05 -25.13 4.99
CA THR A 314 2.49 -25.00 5.26
C THR A 314 2.78 -23.87 6.23
N VAL A 315 2.13 -22.71 6.07
CA VAL A 315 2.32 -21.56 6.97
C VAL A 315 1.86 -21.90 8.39
N THR A 316 0.68 -22.48 8.56
CA THR A 316 0.13 -22.83 9.88
C THR A 316 1.06 -23.81 10.60
N LYS A 317 1.43 -24.92 9.95
CA LYS A 317 2.36 -25.92 10.50
C LYS A 317 3.69 -25.31 10.95
N VAL A 318 4.32 -24.48 10.11
CA VAL A 318 5.61 -23.86 10.46
C VAL A 318 5.46 -22.90 11.63
N MET A 319 4.38 -22.12 11.70
CA MET A 319 4.13 -21.20 12.81
C MET A 319 3.88 -21.94 14.13
N ASP A 320 3.14 -23.06 14.10
CA ASP A 320 2.94 -23.94 15.25
C ASP A 320 4.29 -24.46 15.81
N GLU A 321 5.19 -24.90 14.92
CA GLU A 321 6.51 -25.45 15.28
C GLU A 321 7.51 -24.42 15.87
N ILE A 322 7.33 -23.12 15.63
CA ILE A 322 8.29 -22.07 16.04
C ILE A 322 7.76 -21.10 17.11
N SER A 323 6.46 -21.13 17.40
CA SER A 323 5.83 -20.28 18.41
C SER A 323 6.12 -20.75 19.84
N ASP A 324 6.12 -19.82 20.80
CA ASP A 324 6.20 -20.16 22.22
C ASP A 324 4.84 -20.63 22.77
N LEU A 325 3.74 -20.16 22.16
CA LEU A 325 2.38 -20.68 22.34
C LEU A 325 1.62 -20.60 21.00
N SER A 326 0.96 -21.69 20.61
CA SER A 326 -0.01 -21.73 19.50
C SER A 326 -1.43 -21.95 20.03
N VAL A 327 -2.37 -21.18 19.50
CA VAL A 327 -3.81 -21.32 19.74
C VAL A 327 -4.50 -21.54 18.39
N PRO A 328 -5.10 -22.73 18.15
CA PRO A 328 -5.75 -23.02 16.89
C PRO A 328 -7.05 -22.22 16.72
N GLY A 329 -7.35 -21.82 15.48
CA GLY A 329 -8.65 -21.25 15.12
C GLY A 329 -9.77 -22.28 15.20
N SER A 330 -11.01 -21.82 15.41
CA SER A 330 -12.18 -22.70 15.63
C SER A 330 -12.53 -23.60 14.42
N LYS A 331 -12.17 -23.16 13.20
CA LYS A 331 -12.32 -23.88 11.93
C LYS A 331 -11.06 -23.59 11.08
N SER A 332 -10.56 -24.55 10.31
CA SER A 332 -9.33 -24.35 9.53
C SER A 332 -9.54 -23.42 8.34
N HIS A 333 -8.55 -22.58 8.04
CA HIS A 333 -8.55 -21.76 6.82
C HIS A 333 -8.66 -22.63 5.55
N GLY A 334 -8.04 -23.81 5.55
CA GLY A 334 -8.11 -24.76 4.43
C GLY A 334 -9.53 -25.30 4.20
N GLU A 335 -10.27 -25.60 5.28
CA GLU A 335 -11.66 -26.10 5.23
C GLU A 335 -12.66 -25.02 4.75
N LEU A 336 -12.41 -23.75 5.11
CA LEU A 336 -13.32 -22.63 4.88
C LEU A 336 -13.05 -21.86 3.59
N GLN A 337 -11.80 -21.48 3.35
CA GLN A 337 -11.40 -20.62 2.24
C GLN A 337 -10.54 -21.35 1.20
N GLY A 338 -9.82 -22.40 1.62
CA GLY A 338 -8.82 -23.10 0.82
C GLY A 338 -7.39 -22.65 1.15
N GLU A 339 -6.43 -23.07 0.32
CA GLU A 339 -5.00 -22.92 0.62
C GLU A 339 -4.41 -21.53 0.35
N ILE A 340 -5.06 -20.64 -0.40
CA ILE A 340 -4.51 -19.32 -0.73
C ILE A 340 -4.77 -18.34 0.43
N LEU A 341 -3.80 -18.27 1.32
CA LEU A 341 -3.76 -17.33 2.45
C LEU A 341 -3.37 -15.91 1.96
N GLU A 342 -4.04 -14.86 2.45
CA GLU A 342 -3.64 -13.48 2.11
C GLU A 342 -2.30 -13.11 2.76
N GLY A 343 -2.10 -13.52 4.01
CA GLY A 343 -0.97 -13.08 4.81
C GLY A 343 -1.09 -13.40 6.29
N LEU A 344 -0.29 -12.67 7.08
CA LEU A 344 -0.30 -12.68 8.54
C LEU A 344 -0.44 -11.23 9.04
N VAL A 345 -0.99 -11.07 10.24
CA VAL A 345 -0.95 -9.81 10.99
C VAL A 345 -0.11 -10.04 12.22
N ALA A 346 0.93 -9.22 12.44
CA ALA A 346 1.76 -9.25 13.64
C ALA A 346 1.57 -7.97 14.45
N ARG A 347 1.52 -8.04 15.78
CA ARG A 347 1.44 -6.88 16.68
C ARG A 347 2.21 -7.11 17.98
N ILE A 348 2.60 -6.03 18.64
CA ILE A 348 3.02 -6.10 20.05
C ILE A 348 1.78 -6.20 20.95
N VAL A 349 1.85 -7.08 21.94
CA VAL A 349 0.87 -7.25 23.02
C VAL A 349 1.59 -7.33 24.38
N ASP A 350 0.81 -7.28 25.48
CA ASP A 350 1.32 -7.26 26.85
C ASP A 350 2.26 -8.45 27.17
N PRO A 351 3.36 -8.26 27.95
CA PRO A 351 4.26 -9.33 28.35
C PRO A 351 3.60 -10.57 28.96
N ALA A 352 2.52 -10.40 29.73
CA ALA A 352 1.79 -11.48 30.39
C ALA A 352 0.76 -12.18 29.48
N SER A 353 0.74 -11.89 28.17
CA SER A 353 -0.26 -12.44 27.23
C SER A 353 -0.20 -13.96 27.09
N ILE A 354 0.96 -14.60 27.22
CA ILE A 354 1.05 -16.09 27.23
C ILE A 354 0.30 -16.66 28.43
N THR A 355 0.69 -16.28 29.65
CA THR A 355 0.05 -16.76 30.89
C THR A 355 -1.44 -16.40 30.96
N SER A 356 -1.81 -15.23 30.43
CA SER A 356 -3.21 -14.81 30.33
C SER A 356 -3.99 -15.67 29.34
N MET A 357 -3.39 -16.05 28.20
CA MET A 357 -4.00 -16.95 27.22
C MET A 357 -4.15 -18.37 27.77
N GLU A 358 -3.13 -18.92 28.42
CA GLU A 358 -3.19 -20.25 29.07
C GLU A 358 -4.31 -20.31 30.12
N LYS A 359 -4.38 -19.30 31.00
CA LYS A 359 -5.45 -19.15 31.98
C LYS A 359 -6.82 -19.06 31.31
N THR A 360 -6.95 -18.27 30.24
CA THR A 360 -8.20 -18.17 29.47
C THR A 360 -8.62 -19.51 28.86
N LEU A 361 -7.70 -20.26 28.26
CA LEU A 361 -8.02 -21.56 27.64
C LEU A 361 -8.46 -22.60 28.68
N LEU A 362 -7.97 -22.50 29.92
CA LEU A 362 -8.43 -23.31 31.05
C LEU A 362 -9.81 -22.87 31.59
N GLN A 363 -10.06 -21.56 31.69
CA GLN A 363 -11.32 -21.01 32.23
C GLN A 363 -12.48 -21.02 31.21
N HIS A 364 -12.14 -20.90 29.94
CA HIS A 364 -13.04 -20.87 28.79
C HIS A 364 -12.53 -21.87 27.75
N PRO A 365 -12.72 -23.18 27.96
CA PRO A 365 -12.31 -24.20 26.99
C PRO A 365 -13.02 -24.01 25.64
N ALA A 366 -12.38 -24.49 24.58
CA ALA A 366 -12.96 -24.44 23.24
C ALA A 366 -14.31 -25.20 23.20
N PRO A 367 -15.36 -24.65 22.58
CA PRO A 367 -16.66 -25.29 22.55
C PRO A 367 -16.62 -26.62 21.77
N GLU A 368 -17.35 -27.61 22.25
CA GLU A 368 -17.48 -28.90 21.57
C GLU A 368 -18.03 -28.74 20.15
N LYS A 369 -17.53 -29.57 19.21
CA LYS A 369 -18.00 -29.62 17.82
C LYS A 369 -19.40 -30.24 17.75
N ASN A 370 -20.42 -29.43 18.04
CA ASN A 370 -21.83 -29.82 17.88
C ASN A 370 -22.15 -30.04 16.39
N ASN A 371 -22.39 -31.30 16.01
CA ASN A 371 -23.01 -31.67 14.74
C ASN A 371 -24.53 -31.40 14.80
N GLY A 372 -24.92 -30.14 14.94
CA GLY A 372 -26.32 -29.73 15.09
C GLY A 372 -27.17 -30.18 13.91
N SER A 373 -28.04 -31.18 14.10
CA SER A 373 -28.84 -31.81 13.05
C SER A 373 -30.06 -30.98 12.61
N GLY A 374 -29.95 -29.65 12.66
CA GLY A 374 -31.01 -28.72 12.26
C GLY A 374 -30.94 -28.39 10.77
N THR A 375 -32.10 -28.20 10.14
CA THR A 375 -32.20 -27.70 8.78
C THR A 375 -31.82 -26.20 8.73
N LEU A 376 -30.56 -25.91 8.39
CA LEU A 376 -29.98 -24.55 8.34
C LEU A 376 -30.56 -23.61 7.27
N GLY A 377 -31.72 -23.92 6.68
CA GLY A 377 -32.32 -23.16 5.59
C GLY A 377 -31.44 -23.04 4.33
N PRO A 378 -31.89 -22.27 3.32
CA PRO A 378 -31.14 -22.08 2.09
C PRO A 378 -29.82 -21.33 2.35
N GLY A 379 -28.75 -21.74 1.67
CA GLY A 379 -27.43 -21.11 1.77
C GLY A 379 -27.36 -19.72 1.15
N LEU A 380 -26.31 -18.94 1.49
CA LEU A 380 -26.09 -17.58 0.96
C LEU A 380 -26.19 -17.52 -0.58
N ARG A 381 -25.53 -18.46 -1.26
CA ARG A 381 -25.49 -18.56 -2.74
C ARG A 381 -26.82 -18.95 -3.35
N GLU A 382 -27.65 -19.68 -2.61
CA GLU A 382 -29.00 -20.09 -3.02
C GLU A 382 -29.97 -18.92 -2.91
N ILE A 383 -29.94 -18.18 -1.80
CA ILE A 383 -30.72 -16.94 -1.60
C ILE A 383 -30.37 -15.92 -2.70
N PHE A 384 -29.09 -15.70 -2.99
CA PHE A 384 -28.65 -14.84 -4.09
C PHE A 384 -29.13 -15.34 -5.46
N SER A 385 -29.20 -16.66 -5.65
CA SER A 385 -29.61 -17.27 -6.92
C SER A 385 -31.12 -17.23 -7.15
N ALA A 386 -31.92 -17.35 -6.10
CA ALA A 386 -33.37 -17.17 -6.15
C ALA A 386 -33.76 -15.70 -6.36
N ASN A 387 -32.97 -14.76 -5.82
CA ASN A 387 -33.30 -13.33 -5.80
C ASN A 387 -32.48 -12.48 -6.82
N ARG A 388 -32.06 -13.06 -7.96
CA ARG A 388 -31.19 -12.37 -8.95
C ARG A 388 -31.78 -11.10 -9.59
N GLU A 389 -33.07 -10.84 -9.40
CA GLU A 389 -33.77 -9.71 -10.01
C GLU A 389 -33.34 -8.33 -9.47
N SER A 390 -32.97 -8.22 -8.19
CA SER A 390 -32.47 -6.96 -7.61
C SER A 390 -31.70 -7.16 -6.30
N GLU A 391 -30.73 -6.28 -6.04
CA GLU A 391 -30.00 -6.22 -4.75
C GLU A 391 -30.96 -5.99 -3.57
N GLU A 392 -32.07 -5.27 -3.75
CA GLU A 392 -33.06 -5.03 -2.70
C GLU A 392 -33.79 -6.31 -2.29
N LYS A 393 -34.24 -7.12 -3.26
CA LYS A 393 -34.82 -8.44 -2.98
C LYS A 393 -33.81 -9.37 -2.31
N GLN A 394 -32.54 -9.33 -2.71
CA GLN A 394 -31.47 -10.09 -2.05
C GLN A 394 -31.32 -9.68 -0.58
N MET A 395 -31.17 -8.37 -0.29
CA MET A 395 -31.07 -7.87 1.09
C MET A 395 -32.29 -8.27 1.92
N ARG A 396 -33.50 -8.12 1.38
CA ARG A 396 -34.75 -8.47 2.09
C ARG A 396 -34.81 -9.95 2.41
N ALA A 397 -34.52 -10.82 1.44
CA ALA A 397 -34.52 -12.27 1.65
C ALA A 397 -33.47 -12.73 2.67
N LEU A 398 -32.28 -12.12 2.69
CA LEU A 398 -31.22 -12.40 3.68
C LEU A 398 -31.66 -12.03 5.11
N LEU A 399 -32.16 -10.80 5.29
CA LEU A 399 -32.59 -10.28 6.58
C LEU A 399 -33.85 -11.01 7.11
N GLN A 400 -34.73 -11.48 6.23
CA GLN A 400 -35.85 -12.34 6.60
C GLN A 400 -35.40 -13.76 6.98
N SER A 401 -34.41 -14.34 6.26
CA SER A 401 -33.94 -15.71 6.49
C SER A 401 -33.22 -15.89 7.84
N VAL A 402 -32.60 -14.83 8.38
CA VAL A 402 -31.91 -14.87 9.68
C VAL A 402 -32.86 -14.66 10.88
N GLY A 403 -34.06 -14.13 10.63
CA GLY A 403 -35.11 -13.93 11.62
C GLY A 403 -34.96 -12.66 12.49
N GLU A 404 -36.10 -12.24 13.05
CA GLU A 404 -36.24 -10.97 13.80
C GLU A 404 -35.41 -10.94 15.10
N ASN A 405 -35.05 -12.09 15.68
CA ASN A 405 -34.20 -12.13 16.88
C ASN A 405 -32.74 -11.67 16.62
N MET A 406 -32.27 -11.79 15.37
CA MET A 406 -30.93 -11.32 14.96
C MET A 406 -30.97 -9.92 14.35
N CYS A 407 -32.10 -9.54 13.77
CA CYS A 407 -32.31 -8.27 13.09
C CYS A 407 -33.75 -7.78 13.30
N SER A 408 -34.06 -7.28 14.50
CA SER A 408 -35.40 -6.79 14.84
C SER A 408 -35.81 -5.54 14.05
N ASN A 409 -34.84 -4.83 13.45
CA ASN A 409 -35.11 -3.64 12.66
C ASN A 409 -34.34 -3.61 11.33
N MET A 410 -35.06 -3.43 10.22
CA MET A 410 -34.51 -3.28 8.87
C MET A 410 -34.48 -1.83 8.35
N SER A 411 -34.80 -0.83 9.19
CA SER A 411 -34.78 0.63 8.85
C SER A 411 -33.56 1.04 8.03
N ASP A 412 -32.37 0.63 8.48
CA ASP A 412 -31.07 0.99 7.88
C ASP A 412 -30.98 0.66 6.37
N TRP A 413 -31.72 -0.35 5.90
CA TRP A 413 -31.71 -0.81 4.51
C TRP A 413 -32.88 -0.27 3.67
N PHE A 414 -34.05 0.01 4.26
CA PHE A 414 -35.30 0.22 3.52
C PHE A 414 -36.08 1.50 3.84
N GLU A 415 -35.73 2.31 4.86
CA GLU A 415 -36.43 3.58 5.10
C GLU A 415 -36.14 4.63 4.01
N GLU A 416 -37.14 5.46 3.69
CA GLU A 416 -37.04 6.46 2.61
C GLU A 416 -35.99 7.54 2.89
N ARG A 417 -35.10 7.73 1.91
CA ARG A 417 -33.91 8.58 2.02
C ARG A 417 -34.22 10.06 1.84
N THR A 418 -34.77 10.70 2.86
CA THR A 418 -35.22 12.10 2.80
C THR A 418 -34.10 13.16 2.72
N LEU A 419 -32.81 12.80 2.83
CA LEU A 419 -31.70 13.79 2.99
C LEU A 419 -30.40 13.49 2.21
N ASP A 420 -30.48 12.99 0.96
CA ASP A 420 -29.31 12.85 0.06
C ASP A 420 -29.08 14.12 -0.83
N VAL A 421 -29.62 15.28 -0.44
CA VAL A 421 -29.29 16.60 -1.03
C VAL A 421 -27.91 17.03 -0.51
N GLN A 422 -27.05 17.63 -1.33
CA GLN A 422 -25.66 17.97 -0.96
C GLN A 422 -25.50 19.17 0.01
N GLY A 423 -26.56 19.56 0.72
CA GLY A 423 -26.63 20.73 1.61
C GLY A 423 -26.58 20.42 3.13
N PRO A 424 -27.38 19.47 3.68
CA PRO A 424 -27.56 19.32 5.13
C PRO A 424 -26.34 18.80 5.89
N GLU A 425 -25.49 17.97 5.26
CA GLU A 425 -24.32 17.36 5.93
C GLU A 425 -23.41 18.41 6.57
N THR A 426 -23.20 19.55 5.90
CA THR A 426 -22.31 20.64 6.38
C THR A 426 -22.93 21.41 7.55
N TYR A 427 -24.26 21.48 7.63
CA TYR A 427 -24.99 22.16 8.69
C TYR A 427 -25.03 21.32 9.97
N LEU A 428 -25.31 20.02 9.87
CA LEU A 428 -25.34 19.11 11.03
C LEU A 428 -23.98 19.01 11.73
N ILE A 429 -22.89 18.84 10.96
CA ILE A 429 -21.52 18.86 11.52
C ILE A 429 -21.12 20.25 12.04
N GLY A 430 -21.67 21.34 11.49
CA GLY A 430 -21.49 22.68 12.03
C GLY A 430 -22.13 22.84 13.41
N SER A 431 -23.41 22.45 13.51
CA SER A 431 -24.21 22.47 14.74
C SER A 431 -23.57 21.61 15.84
N PHE A 432 -23.16 20.38 15.50
CA PHE A 432 -22.46 19.48 16.43
C PHE A 432 -21.16 20.08 16.99
N LEU A 433 -20.38 20.79 16.17
CA LEU A 433 -19.12 21.39 16.60
C LEU A 433 -19.28 22.70 17.39
N GLN A 434 -20.45 23.32 17.33
CA GLN A 434 -20.83 24.54 18.07
C GLN A 434 -21.60 24.23 19.36
N ALA A 435 -22.21 23.05 19.47
CA ALA A 435 -22.92 22.61 20.65
C ALA A 435 -21.99 22.40 21.85
N THR A 436 -22.52 22.62 23.05
CA THR A 436 -21.88 22.29 24.33
C THR A 436 -21.88 20.76 24.50
N PRO A 437 -20.73 20.10 24.67
CA PRO A 437 -20.70 18.65 24.88
C PRO A 437 -21.29 18.30 26.25
N THR A 438 -22.14 17.27 26.31
CA THR A 438 -22.71 16.75 27.58
C THR A 438 -21.77 15.82 28.34
N ASP A 439 -20.72 15.33 27.69
CA ASP A 439 -19.78 14.36 28.23
C ASP A 439 -18.41 14.45 27.54
N ASN A 440 -17.39 13.85 28.17
CA ASN A 440 -16.01 13.86 27.68
C ASN A 440 -15.86 13.14 26.31
N THR A 441 -16.63 12.07 26.07
CA THR A 441 -16.67 11.39 24.76
C THR A 441 -17.08 12.35 23.65
N THR A 442 -18.11 13.15 23.88
CA THR A 442 -18.57 14.18 22.94
C THR A 442 -17.53 15.26 22.73
N LEU A 443 -16.92 15.78 23.81
CA LEU A 443 -15.84 16.77 23.75
C LEU A 443 -14.68 16.26 22.87
N LYS A 444 -14.21 15.04 23.11
CA LYS A 444 -13.09 14.42 22.38
C LYS A 444 -13.42 14.14 20.91
N LEU A 445 -14.65 13.75 20.61
CA LEU A 445 -15.12 13.60 19.23
C LEU A 445 -15.21 14.95 18.51
N GLN A 446 -15.63 16.02 19.19
CA GLN A 446 -15.59 17.38 18.64
C GLN A 446 -14.15 17.84 18.38
N GLU A 447 -13.21 17.63 19.32
CA GLU A 447 -11.78 17.93 19.13
C GLU A 447 -11.20 17.23 17.89
N LEU A 448 -11.42 15.91 17.77
CA LEU A 448 -11.00 15.11 16.60
C LEU A 448 -11.58 15.69 15.30
N CYS A 449 -12.86 16.06 15.30
CA CYS A 449 -13.52 16.65 14.13
C CYS A 449 -13.00 18.07 13.81
N ARG A 450 -12.68 18.88 14.82
CA ARG A 450 -12.03 20.21 14.67
C ARG A 450 -10.62 20.07 14.09
N ALA A 451 -9.82 19.10 14.55
CA ALA A 451 -8.49 18.80 14.02
C ALA A 451 -8.54 18.37 12.54
N ILE A 452 -9.47 17.47 12.19
CA ILE A 452 -9.69 17.02 10.79
C ILE A 452 -10.05 18.20 9.88
N ARG A 453 -10.97 19.08 10.31
CA ARG A 453 -11.44 20.23 9.52
C ARG A 453 -10.37 21.30 9.37
N SER A 454 -9.75 21.74 10.46
CA SER A 454 -8.72 22.81 10.46
C SER A 454 -7.53 22.46 9.57
N ARG A 455 -7.06 21.21 9.59
CA ARG A 455 -5.94 20.73 8.76
C ARG A 455 -6.34 20.34 7.32
N LYS A 456 -7.60 20.61 6.91
CA LYS A 456 -8.18 20.23 5.61
C LYS A 456 -7.84 18.77 5.22
N LEU A 457 -7.95 17.81 6.18
CA LEU A 457 -7.58 16.40 5.94
C LEU A 457 -8.53 15.74 4.90
N PRO A 458 -8.09 14.72 4.15
CA PRO A 458 -8.93 14.04 3.16
C PRO A 458 -9.87 13.03 3.84
N VAL A 459 -10.84 13.57 4.59
CA VAL A 459 -11.91 12.88 5.31
C VAL A 459 -13.23 13.54 4.94
N ARG A 460 -14.32 12.76 4.87
CA ARG A 460 -15.69 13.25 4.70
C ARG A 460 -16.55 12.78 5.86
N PHE A 461 -17.25 13.71 6.49
CA PHE A 461 -18.32 13.40 7.43
C PHE A 461 -19.60 13.18 6.63
N ARG A 462 -20.18 11.98 6.69
CA ARG A 462 -21.52 11.72 6.16
C ARG A 462 -22.52 11.71 7.31
N CYS A 463 -23.60 12.46 7.21
CA CYS A 463 -24.59 12.58 8.28
C CYS A 463 -25.97 12.14 7.76
N ARG A 464 -26.60 11.15 8.40
CA ARG A 464 -27.98 10.72 8.08
C ARG A 464 -28.87 10.88 9.30
N SER A 465 -30.02 11.54 9.16
CA SER A 465 -30.98 11.67 10.26
C SER A 465 -31.44 10.31 10.78
N ASN A 466 -31.65 10.23 12.09
CA ASN A 466 -32.08 9.02 12.77
C ASN A 466 -33.48 9.26 13.36
N ALA A 467 -34.52 8.82 12.64
CA ALA A 467 -35.90 9.14 12.97
C ALA A 467 -36.40 8.50 14.28
N ARG A 468 -35.72 7.46 14.79
CA ARG A 468 -36.21 6.60 15.88
C ARG A 468 -35.82 6.99 17.31
N ARG A 469 -34.96 7.99 17.56
CA ARG A 469 -34.78 8.51 18.95
C ARG A 469 -36.03 9.20 19.53
N LYS A 470 -37.10 9.35 18.74
CA LYS A 470 -38.39 9.94 19.16
C LYS A 470 -39.22 9.08 20.12
N THR A 471 -38.88 7.81 20.38
CA THR A 471 -39.77 6.88 21.10
C THR A 471 -39.25 6.42 22.48
N GLY A 472 -38.40 7.21 23.14
CA GLY A 472 -37.79 6.85 24.42
C GLY A 472 -37.74 8.01 25.41
N VAL A 473 -38.86 8.23 26.13
CA VAL A 473 -39.07 9.26 27.16
C VAL A 473 -39.06 10.71 26.64
N SER A 474 -40.24 11.34 26.72
CA SER A 474 -40.57 12.73 26.34
C SER A 474 -40.49 13.08 24.84
N ASP A 475 -41.64 13.40 24.25
CA ASP A 475 -41.77 14.17 23.01
C ASP A 475 -41.26 15.61 23.23
N VAL A 476 -39.95 15.80 23.26
CA VAL A 476 -39.34 17.14 23.22
C VAL A 476 -39.24 17.57 21.75
N PRO A 477 -39.99 18.58 21.29
CA PRO A 477 -39.98 19.01 19.88
C PRO A 477 -38.64 19.60 19.39
N ASP A 478 -37.65 19.73 20.30
CA ASP A 478 -36.41 20.47 20.12
C ASP A 478 -35.15 19.60 19.96
N SER A 479 -35.27 18.27 19.86
CA SER A 479 -34.12 17.38 19.64
C SER A 479 -33.94 16.93 18.18
N LYS A 480 -32.69 16.86 17.71
CA LYS A 480 -32.29 16.35 16.39
C LYS A 480 -31.23 15.26 16.54
N ALA A 481 -31.60 14.01 16.20
CA ALA A 481 -30.69 12.86 16.19
C ALA A 481 -30.24 12.48 14.77
N PHE A 482 -28.95 12.18 14.60
CA PHE A 482 -28.37 11.72 13.33
C PHE A 482 -27.15 10.83 13.53
N ARG A 483 -26.92 9.90 12.59
CA ARG A 483 -25.73 9.04 12.53
C ARG A 483 -24.67 9.68 11.64
N MET A 484 -23.46 9.81 12.17
CA MET A 484 -22.28 10.33 11.48
C MET A 484 -21.30 9.20 11.14
N THR A 485 -20.88 9.13 9.88
CA THR A 485 -19.76 8.29 9.43
C THR A 485 -18.53 9.16 9.15
N ILE A 486 -17.41 8.87 9.80
CA ILE A 486 -16.12 9.54 9.53
C ILE A 486 -15.38 8.79 8.42
N HIS A 487 -15.74 9.10 7.16
CA HIS A 487 -15.22 8.39 5.98
C HIS A 487 -13.85 8.95 5.56
N VAL A 488 -12.78 8.22 5.87
CA VAL A 488 -11.42 8.56 5.44
C VAL A 488 -11.23 8.25 3.95
N LEU A 489 -11.03 9.29 3.13
CA LEU A 489 -10.97 9.20 1.66
C LEU A 489 -9.58 8.81 1.12
N SER A 490 -8.53 9.02 1.92
CA SER A 490 -7.16 8.66 1.55
C SER A 490 -6.39 8.15 2.76
N ASP A 491 -5.63 7.08 2.53
CA ASP A 491 -4.73 6.47 3.52
C ASP A 491 -3.59 7.39 4.00
N SER A 492 -3.46 8.59 3.40
CA SER A 492 -2.60 9.70 3.85
C SER A 492 -3.19 10.51 5.01
N ALA A 493 -4.52 10.48 5.23
CA ALA A 493 -5.16 11.20 6.34
C ALA A 493 -4.65 10.72 7.70
N PHE A 494 -4.53 9.39 7.86
CA PHE A 494 -4.05 8.78 9.11
C PHE A 494 -2.65 9.26 9.49
N ARG A 495 -1.67 9.21 8.57
CA ARG A 495 -0.30 9.70 8.83
C ARG A 495 -0.27 11.19 9.19
N ARG A 496 -1.07 12.01 8.49
CA ARG A 496 -1.19 13.44 8.78
C ARG A 496 -1.84 13.69 10.16
N TYR A 497 -2.87 12.92 10.51
CA TYR A 497 -3.55 13.01 11.81
C TYR A 497 -2.67 12.54 12.97
N GLN A 498 -1.87 11.48 12.78
CA GLN A 498 -0.84 11.05 13.74
C GLN A 498 0.24 12.12 13.99
N SER A 499 0.50 12.99 13.01
CA SER A 499 1.36 14.18 13.22
C SER A 499 0.69 15.22 14.12
N GLU A 500 -0.63 15.39 14.03
CA GLU A 500 -1.38 16.26 14.94
C GLU A 500 -1.47 15.70 16.35
N MET A 501 -1.68 14.39 16.52
CA MET A 501 -1.64 13.74 17.83
C MET A 501 -0.28 13.92 18.53
N ARG A 502 0.83 13.90 17.79
CA ARG A 502 2.17 14.20 18.34
C ARG A 502 2.34 15.65 18.79
N LYS A 503 1.60 16.60 18.20
CA LYS A 503 1.56 18.01 18.63
C LYS A 503 0.56 18.23 19.77
N GLN A 504 -0.48 17.40 19.87
CA GLN A 504 -1.59 17.50 20.81
C GLN A 504 -1.91 16.11 21.39
N PRO A 505 -1.16 15.65 22.42
CA PRO A 505 -1.28 14.29 22.96
C PRO A 505 -2.67 13.92 23.49
N GLY A 506 -3.52 14.91 23.81
CA GLY A 506 -4.89 14.71 24.27
C GLY A 506 -5.92 14.38 23.18
N LEU A 507 -5.53 14.32 21.90
CA LEU A 507 -6.41 13.94 20.79
C LEU A 507 -6.64 12.42 20.74
N TRP A 508 -7.89 12.00 20.51
CA TRP A 508 -8.20 10.59 20.23
C TRP A 508 -7.65 10.12 18.88
N PRO A 509 -7.29 8.83 18.72
CA PRO A 509 -6.86 8.26 17.44
C PRO A 509 -7.90 8.40 16.32
N LEU A 510 -7.44 8.54 15.07
CA LEU A 510 -8.29 8.39 13.90
C LEU A 510 -8.41 6.91 13.52
N TYR A 511 -9.56 6.32 13.86
CA TYR A 511 -9.87 4.91 13.64
C TYR A 511 -10.37 4.61 12.21
N ARG A 512 -10.45 3.32 11.85
CA ARG A 512 -11.10 2.85 10.61
C ARG A 512 -12.55 2.43 10.90
N GLY A 513 -13.47 2.59 9.94
CA GLY A 513 -14.87 2.16 10.11
C GLY A 513 -15.58 2.84 11.27
N PHE A 514 -15.43 4.17 11.37
CA PHE A 514 -15.80 4.94 12.55
C PHE A 514 -17.20 5.55 12.39
N PHE A 515 -18.15 5.07 13.19
CA PHE A 515 -19.57 5.46 13.19
C PHE A 515 -19.98 5.97 14.57
N VAL A 516 -20.70 7.10 14.59
CA VAL A 516 -21.10 7.81 15.81
C VAL A 516 -22.56 8.23 15.68
N ASP A 517 -23.39 7.90 16.66
CA ASP A 517 -24.73 8.48 16.78
C ASP A 517 -24.62 9.80 17.58
N ILE A 518 -25.18 10.87 17.02
CA ILE A 518 -25.18 12.22 17.60
C ILE A 518 -26.61 12.65 17.86
N GLU A 519 -26.83 13.24 19.03
CA GLU A 519 -28.05 13.92 19.41
C GLU A 519 -27.74 15.36 19.76
N LEU A 520 -28.54 16.27 19.23
CA LEU A 520 -28.52 17.70 19.51
C LEU A 520 -29.81 18.08 20.21
N SER A 521 -29.73 18.83 21.30
CA SER A 521 -30.88 19.32 22.07
C SER A 521 -30.71 20.80 22.43
N LEU A 522 -31.80 21.55 22.53
CA LEU A 522 -31.76 22.87 23.15
C LEU A 522 -31.57 22.69 24.67
N ALA A 523 -30.61 23.41 25.27
CA ALA A 523 -30.46 23.44 26.72
C ALA A 523 -31.68 24.12 27.34
N ALA A 524 -32.27 23.49 28.35
CA ALA A 524 -33.40 24.05 29.08
C ALA A 524 -33.03 25.38 29.74
N SER A 525 -33.90 26.38 29.63
CA SER A 525 -33.75 27.66 30.30
C SER A 525 -34.16 27.55 31.78
N SER A 526 -33.23 27.13 32.62
CA SER A 526 -33.27 27.32 34.07
C SER A 526 -31.92 27.81 34.57
N ASP A 527 -31.93 28.57 35.66
CA ASP A 527 -30.73 29.16 36.29
C ASP A 527 -29.85 28.09 36.95
N ALA A 528 -29.22 27.26 36.12
CA ALA A 528 -28.11 26.38 36.50
C ALA A 528 -26.81 27.02 36.02
N SER A 529 -25.89 27.24 36.97
CA SER A 529 -24.56 27.82 36.77
C SER A 529 -23.86 27.33 35.50
N VAL A 530 -23.22 28.24 34.77
CA VAL A 530 -22.43 27.94 33.58
C VAL A 530 -21.36 26.91 33.92
N ALA A 531 -21.59 25.64 33.57
CA ALA A 531 -20.55 24.62 33.58
C ALA A 531 -19.49 25.00 32.53
N THR A 532 -18.32 25.39 33.02
CA THR A 532 -17.08 25.61 32.29
C THR A 532 -16.49 24.28 31.82
N VAL A 533 -15.38 24.34 31.08
CA VAL A 533 -14.66 23.12 30.68
C VAL A 533 -13.99 22.48 31.91
N GLU A 534 -13.65 23.28 32.93
CA GLU A 534 -13.20 22.81 34.24
C GLU A 534 -14.31 22.08 35.03
N ASP A 535 -15.55 22.58 35.07
CA ASP A 535 -16.66 21.97 35.85
C ASP A 535 -17.02 20.54 35.41
N VAL A 536 -16.81 20.21 34.13
CA VAL A 536 -17.02 18.85 33.59
C VAL A 536 -15.82 17.94 33.91
N ALA A 537 -14.63 18.51 34.16
CA ALA A 537 -13.46 17.76 34.59
C ALA A 537 -13.51 17.44 36.09
N GLU A 538 -13.94 18.37 36.94
CA GLU A 538 -14.05 18.15 38.40
C GLU A 538 -15.15 17.13 38.75
N LYS A 539 -16.34 17.23 38.15
CA LYS A 539 -17.47 16.30 38.44
C LYS A 539 -17.21 14.84 38.05
N VAL A 540 -16.16 14.57 37.29
CA VAL A 540 -15.76 13.20 36.89
C VAL A 540 -14.78 12.57 37.89
N ALA A 541 -14.11 13.35 38.75
CA ALA A 541 -13.25 12.80 39.78
C ALA A 541 -14.05 12.12 40.91
N ASP A 542 -15.19 12.72 41.29
CA ASP A 542 -15.94 12.38 42.51
C ASP A 542 -16.82 11.11 42.38
N ALA A 543 -17.27 10.78 41.16
CA ALA A 543 -18.20 9.67 40.91
C ALA A 543 -17.54 8.26 40.90
N SER A 544 -16.35 8.12 41.49
CA SER A 544 -15.49 6.93 41.35
C SER A 544 -15.78 5.81 42.36
N LEU A 545 -16.70 6.02 43.30
CA LEU A 545 -16.95 5.12 44.44
C LEU A 545 -18.45 4.97 44.72
N GLU A 546 -19.07 3.87 44.28
CA GLU A 546 -20.08 3.13 45.05
C GLU A 546 -20.30 1.73 44.46
N ASP A 547 -20.66 0.77 45.31
CA ASP A 547 -20.46 -0.67 45.10
C ASP A 547 -21.78 -1.44 45.05
N SER A 548 -21.93 -2.37 44.10
CA SER A 548 -23.03 -3.35 44.05
C SER A 548 -22.77 -4.48 43.04
N PRO A 549 -23.33 -5.68 43.28
CA PRO A 549 -22.66 -6.93 42.89
C PRO A 549 -22.90 -7.39 41.45
N VAL A 550 -21.81 -7.67 40.72
CA VAL A 550 -21.80 -8.23 39.35
C VAL A 550 -20.77 -9.37 39.25
N PRO A 551 -21.09 -10.53 38.63
CA PRO A 551 -20.16 -11.66 38.47
C PRO A 551 -19.35 -11.57 37.15
N PRO A 552 -18.35 -12.46 36.99
CA PRO A 552 -16.94 -12.11 37.13
C PRO A 552 -16.43 -11.10 36.06
N THR A 553 -15.79 -10.04 36.53
CA THR A 553 -15.08 -9.02 35.73
C THR A 553 -13.81 -9.60 35.08
N PRO A 554 -13.38 -9.17 33.87
CA PRO A 554 -12.02 -9.40 33.39
C PRO A 554 -10.98 -8.89 34.40
N SER A 555 -9.81 -9.52 34.41
CA SER A 555 -8.76 -9.28 35.42
C SER A 555 -8.34 -7.81 35.42
N LYS A 556 -8.63 -7.07 36.50
CA LYS A 556 -8.17 -5.69 36.69
C LYS A 556 -6.64 -5.67 36.81
N VAL A 557 -5.96 -5.40 35.71
CA VAL A 557 -4.54 -5.03 35.65
C VAL A 557 -4.46 -3.67 34.94
N GLY A 558 -3.87 -2.66 35.59
CA GLY A 558 -3.43 -1.44 34.90
C GLY A 558 -4.39 -0.24 34.84
N VAL A 559 -5.35 -0.07 35.76
CA VAL A 559 -6.08 1.22 35.90
C VAL A 559 -5.29 2.20 36.78
N GLU A 560 -4.02 2.45 36.44
CA GLU A 560 -3.22 3.56 37.01
C GLU A 560 -1.91 3.80 36.23
N GLN A 561 -1.99 4.01 34.91
CA GLN A 561 -0.86 4.54 34.13
C GLN A 561 -1.28 5.24 32.82
N VAL A 562 -2.22 6.19 32.90
CA VAL A 562 -2.54 7.09 31.76
C VAL A 562 -1.50 8.24 31.70
N SER A 563 -0.23 7.87 31.56
CA SER A 563 0.89 8.80 31.39
C SER A 563 1.83 8.26 30.32
N THR A 564 1.90 8.98 29.19
CA THR A 564 2.62 8.62 27.95
C THR A 564 2.09 7.36 27.23
N LEU A 565 1.38 7.59 26.12
CA LEU A 565 1.13 6.55 25.11
C LEU A 565 2.48 6.19 24.47
N ASP A 566 3.09 5.09 24.90
CA ASP A 566 4.36 4.59 24.31
C ASP A 566 4.11 4.16 22.85
N GLU A 567 5.08 4.40 21.95
CA GLU A 567 4.92 4.10 20.52
C GLU A 567 4.78 2.58 20.22
N THR A 568 4.97 1.77 21.26
CA THR A 568 4.94 0.30 21.29
C THR A 568 3.52 -0.28 21.21
N GLU A 569 2.52 0.30 21.89
CA GLU A 569 1.12 -0.20 21.93
C GLU A 569 0.41 -0.23 20.56
N HIS A 570 0.95 0.46 19.56
CA HIS A 570 0.36 0.57 18.22
C HIS A 570 1.24 -0.02 17.12
N LEU A 571 2.30 -0.75 17.50
CA LEU A 571 3.23 -1.37 16.56
C LEU A 571 2.59 -2.65 15.98
N MET A 572 2.01 -2.52 14.78
CA MET A 572 1.30 -3.59 14.07
C MET A 572 1.61 -3.61 12.57
N LEU A 573 1.78 -4.80 12.02
CA LEU A 573 2.38 -5.10 10.72
C LEU A 573 1.49 -6.06 9.92
N LYS A 574 1.26 -5.77 8.63
CA LYS A 574 0.65 -6.72 7.68
C LYS A 574 1.69 -7.30 6.73
N LEU A 575 1.91 -8.60 6.86
CA LEU A 575 2.74 -9.45 6.00
C LEU A 575 1.84 -10.12 4.95
N LYS A 576 2.24 -10.27 3.68
CA LYS A 576 1.35 -10.86 2.64
C LYS A 576 2.06 -11.85 1.71
N PHE A 577 1.41 -12.96 1.37
CA PHE A 577 2.01 -14.01 0.54
C PHE A 577 1.86 -13.76 -0.96
N LEU A 578 2.82 -14.26 -1.75
CA LEU A 578 2.86 -14.06 -3.20
C LEU A 578 1.71 -14.71 -3.97
N PRO A 579 1.21 -15.93 -3.66
CA PRO A 579 0.05 -16.50 -4.37
C PRO A 579 -1.20 -15.63 -4.30
N TYR A 580 -1.42 -14.94 -3.17
CA TYR A 580 -2.44 -13.90 -3.04
C TYR A 580 -2.07 -12.62 -3.80
N LYS A 581 -0.82 -12.13 -3.67
CA LYS A 581 -0.36 -10.90 -4.35
C LYS A 581 -0.52 -11.03 -5.88
N LEU A 582 -0.26 -12.21 -6.45
CA LEU A 582 -0.49 -12.58 -7.85
C LEU A 582 -1.96 -12.34 -8.24
N ARG A 583 -2.90 -13.02 -7.58
CA ARG A 583 -4.33 -12.96 -7.92
C ARG A 583 -4.93 -11.56 -7.70
N THR A 584 -4.57 -10.91 -6.60
CA THR A 584 -5.19 -9.64 -6.17
C THR A 584 -4.53 -8.41 -6.81
N PHE A 585 -3.20 -8.34 -6.86
CA PHE A 585 -2.51 -7.14 -7.32
C PHE A 585 -1.98 -7.25 -8.75
N LEU A 586 -1.48 -8.41 -9.18
CA LEU A 586 -1.00 -8.56 -10.57
C LEU A 586 -2.19 -8.78 -11.51
N ILE A 587 -3.03 -9.78 -11.24
CA ILE A 587 -4.21 -10.09 -12.04
C ILE A 587 -5.32 -9.04 -11.86
N ARG A 588 -6.08 -9.05 -10.76
CA ARG A 588 -7.31 -8.23 -10.63
C ARG A 588 -7.05 -6.74 -10.84
N ASN A 589 -6.14 -6.15 -10.05
CA ASN A 589 -5.84 -4.72 -10.16
C ASN A 589 -5.12 -4.36 -11.47
N GLY A 590 -4.42 -5.31 -12.09
CA GLY A 590 -3.73 -5.12 -13.36
C GLY A 590 -4.64 -5.21 -14.60
N LEU A 591 -5.84 -5.81 -14.49
CA LEU A 591 -6.84 -5.82 -15.58
C LEU A 591 -7.12 -4.41 -16.12
N VAL A 592 -7.17 -3.39 -15.26
CA VAL A 592 -7.38 -2.00 -15.67
C VAL A 592 -6.24 -1.48 -16.56
N HIS A 593 -5.01 -1.95 -16.36
CA HIS A 593 -3.87 -1.65 -17.23
C HIS A 593 -3.96 -2.45 -18.53
N LEU A 594 -4.20 -3.75 -18.45
CA LEU A 594 -4.28 -4.64 -19.61
C LEU A 594 -5.39 -4.24 -20.59
N LEU A 595 -6.62 -4.05 -20.10
CA LEU A 595 -7.80 -3.83 -20.93
C LEU A 595 -7.86 -2.40 -21.49
N ASN A 596 -7.45 -1.38 -20.71
CA ASN A 596 -7.54 0.02 -21.15
C ASN A 596 -6.26 0.54 -21.83
N LYS A 597 -5.12 -0.13 -21.68
CA LYS A 597 -3.82 0.35 -22.20
C LYS A 597 -2.98 -0.70 -22.94
N GLY A 598 -3.38 -1.98 -22.92
CA GLY A 598 -2.68 -3.06 -23.61
C GLY A 598 -1.54 -3.72 -22.83
N ILE A 599 -0.98 -4.78 -23.42
CA ILE A 599 -0.02 -5.71 -22.79
C ILE A 599 1.26 -4.99 -22.33
N SER A 600 1.79 -4.05 -23.10
CA SER A 600 3.04 -3.33 -22.74
C SER A 600 2.92 -2.52 -21.43
N GLU A 601 1.79 -1.85 -21.22
CA GLU A 601 1.50 -1.11 -19.97
C GLU A 601 1.17 -2.05 -18.81
N TYR A 602 0.58 -3.22 -19.09
CA TYR A 602 0.38 -4.28 -18.10
C TYR A 602 1.72 -4.88 -17.64
N LYS A 603 2.65 -5.17 -18.56
CA LYS A 603 4.02 -5.63 -18.29
C LYS A 603 4.80 -4.62 -17.47
N THR A 604 4.77 -3.35 -17.86
CA THR A 604 5.36 -2.25 -17.08
C THR A 604 4.75 -2.14 -15.68
N TYR A 605 3.44 -2.37 -15.54
CA TYR A 605 2.75 -2.38 -14.26
C TYR A 605 3.21 -3.55 -13.37
N TYR A 606 3.16 -4.80 -13.85
CA TYR A 606 3.45 -5.97 -13.02
C TYR A 606 4.94 -6.05 -12.65
N MET A 607 5.86 -5.70 -13.56
CA MET A 607 7.31 -5.65 -13.27
C MET A 607 7.62 -4.65 -12.16
N ARG A 608 6.97 -3.48 -12.17
CA ARG A 608 7.10 -2.49 -11.10
C ARG A 608 6.51 -3.01 -9.77
N GLN A 609 5.42 -3.77 -9.79
CA GLN A 609 4.89 -4.36 -8.55
C GLN A 609 5.86 -5.37 -7.94
N MET A 610 6.38 -6.32 -8.73
CA MET A 610 7.34 -7.32 -8.25
C MET A 610 8.63 -6.67 -7.72
N LYS A 611 9.18 -5.68 -8.43
CA LYS A 611 10.33 -4.89 -7.94
C LYS A 611 10.02 -4.15 -6.64
N ASN A 612 8.80 -3.61 -6.47
CA ASN A 612 8.38 -2.95 -5.24
C ASN A 612 8.14 -3.93 -4.07
N TRP A 613 8.04 -5.23 -4.32
CA TRP A 613 7.84 -6.27 -3.30
C TRP A 613 9.12 -7.02 -2.94
N GLY A 614 10.22 -6.79 -3.67
CA GLY A 614 11.48 -7.53 -3.48
C GLY A 614 11.49 -8.94 -4.06
N THR A 615 10.49 -9.33 -4.86
CA THR A 615 10.34 -10.67 -5.45
C THR A 615 11.64 -11.15 -6.10
N SER A 616 12.03 -12.40 -5.82
CA SER A 616 13.30 -12.99 -6.26
C SER A 616 13.43 -13.02 -7.79
N ALA A 617 14.65 -12.97 -8.31
CA ALA A 617 14.88 -12.88 -9.77
C ALA A 617 14.36 -14.12 -10.53
N GLN A 618 14.45 -15.31 -9.92
CA GLN A 618 13.85 -16.53 -10.45
C GLN A 618 12.32 -16.44 -10.46
N LYS A 619 11.70 -16.08 -9.33
CA LYS A 619 10.25 -15.98 -9.22
C LYS A 619 9.68 -14.89 -10.14
N GLN A 620 10.42 -13.80 -10.40
CA GLN A 620 10.08 -12.82 -11.42
C GLN A 620 10.04 -13.42 -12.83
N LYS A 621 11.02 -14.26 -13.23
CA LYS A 621 11.01 -14.94 -14.54
C LYS A 621 9.79 -15.86 -14.67
N GLU A 622 9.53 -16.67 -13.65
CA GLU A 622 8.36 -17.58 -13.59
C GLU A 622 7.03 -16.81 -13.69
N LEU A 623 6.89 -15.70 -12.95
CA LEU A 623 5.71 -14.84 -13.01
C LEU A 623 5.56 -14.11 -14.34
N VAL A 624 6.63 -13.64 -14.97
CA VAL A 624 6.57 -12.99 -16.30
C VAL A 624 5.94 -13.92 -17.32
N GLN A 625 6.38 -15.19 -17.36
CA GLN A 625 5.83 -16.20 -18.28
C GLN A 625 4.32 -16.40 -18.05
N LEU A 626 3.91 -16.65 -16.80
CA LEU A 626 2.50 -16.81 -16.44
C LEU A 626 1.66 -15.57 -16.79
N LEU A 627 2.18 -14.37 -16.51
CA LEU A 627 1.44 -13.12 -16.66
C LEU A 627 1.33 -12.67 -18.12
N ASP A 628 2.28 -13.02 -18.98
CA ASP A 628 2.18 -12.81 -20.41
C ASP A 628 1.15 -13.78 -21.03
N GLU A 629 1.15 -15.07 -20.69
CA GLU A 629 0.07 -16.01 -21.08
C GLU A 629 -1.30 -15.55 -20.57
N TRP A 630 -1.38 -15.09 -19.32
CA TRP A 630 -2.61 -14.53 -18.75
C TRP A 630 -3.08 -13.30 -19.53
N ALA A 631 -2.17 -12.45 -20.01
CA ALA A 631 -2.54 -11.26 -20.75
C ALA A 631 -3.30 -11.59 -22.04
N GLU A 632 -2.85 -12.61 -22.77
CA GLU A 632 -3.50 -13.12 -23.99
C GLU A 632 -4.85 -13.81 -23.67
N HIS A 633 -4.89 -14.65 -22.64
CA HIS A 633 -6.11 -15.31 -22.20
C HIS A 633 -7.18 -14.30 -21.74
N ALA A 634 -6.80 -13.30 -20.94
CA ALA A 634 -7.70 -12.26 -20.46
C ALA A 634 -8.20 -11.37 -21.61
N GLN A 635 -7.37 -11.02 -22.60
CA GLN A 635 -7.80 -10.24 -23.76
C GLN A 635 -8.85 -10.94 -24.63
N THR A 636 -8.87 -12.27 -24.63
CA THR A 636 -9.88 -13.06 -25.37
C THR A 636 -11.14 -13.33 -24.55
N HIS A 637 -11.03 -13.54 -23.22
CA HIS A 637 -12.14 -13.99 -22.38
C HIS A 637 -12.85 -12.87 -21.60
N ILE A 638 -12.23 -11.69 -21.44
CA ILE A 638 -12.72 -10.58 -20.60
C ILE A 638 -13.15 -9.35 -21.42
N ARG A 639 -12.77 -9.26 -22.70
CA ARG A 639 -12.83 -8.03 -23.53
C ARG A 639 -14.12 -7.21 -23.43
N ASP A 640 -15.27 -7.89 -23.40
CA ASP A 640 -16.60 -7.26 -23.37
C ASP A 640 -17.37 -7.46 -22.04
N LYS A 641 -16.74 -8.08 -21.03
CA LYS A 641 -17.38 -8.41 -19.73
C LYS A 641 -16.81 -7.53 -18.60
N LYS A 642 -17.68 -6.82 -17.88
CA LYS A 642 -17.32 -6.07 -16.65
C LYS A 642 -17.05 -7.01 -15.46
N LEU A 643 -15.95 -7.75 -15.48
CA LEU A 643 -15.60 -8.77 -14.47
C LEU A 643 -14.86 -8.23 -13.23
N HIS A 644 -14.87 -6.93 -12.94
CA HIS A 644 -13.98 -6.35 -11.92
C HIS A 644 -14.19 -6.92 -10.50
N ASN A 645 -15.40 -7.39 -10.18
CA ASN A 645 -15.73 -8.02 -8.90
C ASN A 645 -15.88 -9.56 -8.98
N SER A 646 -15.77 -10.14 -10.19
CA SER A 646 -16.00 -11.57 -10.47
C SER A 646 -14.87 -12.20 -11.30
N TYR A 647 -13.66 -11.61 -11.22
CA TYR A 647 -12.51 -11.96 -12.05
C TYR A 647 -11.98 -13.39 -11.84
N LEU A 648 -12.18 -14.00 -10.68
CA LEU A 648 -11.74 -15.38 -10.41
C LEU A 648 -12.50 -16.39 -11.27
N THR A 649 -13.70 -16.04 -11.74
CA THR A 649 -14.48 -16.82 -12.72
C THR A 649 -13.72 -17.07 -14.04
N VAL A 650 -12.72 -16.25 -14.36
CA VAL A 650 -11.79 -16.46 -15.50
C VAL A 650 -10.38 -16.80 -14.99
N ALA A 651 -9.93 -16.20 -13.89
CA ALA A 651 -8.58 -16.40 -13.39
C ALA A 651 -8.35 -17.75 -12.70
N GLU A 652 -9.29 -18.30 -11.92
CA GLU A 652 -9.12 -19.61 -11.26
C GLU A 652 -9.00 -20.76 -12.28
N PRO A 653 -9.88 -20.90 -13.29
CA PRO A 653 -9.73 -21.94 -14.31
C PRO A 653 -8.45 -21.82 -15.14
N PHE A 654 -7.95 -20.60 -15.36
CA PHE A 654 -6.65 -20.39 -16.00
C PHE A 654 -5.49 -20.85 -15.10
N LEU A 655 -5.49 -20.44 -13.83
CA LEU A 655 -4.42 -20.78 -12.88
C LEU A 655 -4.39 -22.28 -12.54
N GLU A 656 -5.55 -22.92 -12.44
CA GLU A 656 -5.67 -24.38 -12.26
C GLU A 656 -5.10 -25.13 -13.46
N LYS A 657 -5.48 -24.75 -14.69
CA LYS A 657 -4.88 -25.32 -15.92
C LYS A 657 -3.38 -25.06 -16.05
N TYR A 658 -2.89 -23.91 -15.56
CA TYR A 658 -1.46 -23.61 -15.55
C TYR A 658 -0.71 -24.48 -14.53
N ALA A 659 -1.29 -24.68 -13.33
CA ALA A 659 -0.77 -25.52 -12.26
C ALA A 659 -0.70 -27.01 -12.63
N GLN A 660 -1.64 -27.49 -13.45
CA GLN A 660 -1.66 -28.89 -13.92
C GLN A 660 -0.51 -29.25 -14.87
N ARG A 661 0.17 -28.26 -15.48
CA ARG A 661 1.25 -28.51 -16.46
C ARG A 661 2.56 -28.99 -15.83
N SER A 662 2.86 -28.62 -14.58
CA SER A 662 4.05 -29.07 -13.86
C SER A 662 3.94 -28.78 -12.35
N PRO A 663 4.62 -29.56 -11.48
CA PRO A 663 4.71 -29.25 -10.05
C PRO A 663 5.29 -27.86 -9.79
N LYS A 664 6.32 -27.43 -10.53
CA LYS A 664 6.87 -26.07 -10.50
C LYS A 664 5.80 -24.98 -10.71
N ASN A 665 4.92 -25.16 -11.69
CA ASN A 665 3.79 -24.25 -11.91
C ASN A 665 2.77 -24.29 -10.77
N ARG A 666 2.49 -25.47 -10.22
CA ARG A 666 1.61 -25.65 -9.05
C ARG A 666 2.14 -24.91 -7.82
N ARG A 667 3.46 -24.97 -7.57
CA ARG A 667 4.14 -24.18 -6.51
C ARG A 667 4.05 -22.67 -6.77
N LEU A 668 4.30 -22.24 -8.01
CA LEU A 668 4.27 -20.81 -8.41
C LEU A 668 2.92 -20.14 -8.13
N VAL A 669 1.81 -20.82 -8.43
CA VAL A 669 0.47 -20.26 -8.24
C VAL A 669 -0.14 -20.61 -6.89
N GLY A 670 0.54 -21.43 -6.07
CA GLY A 670 -0.04 -22.10 -4.90
C GLY A 670 -1.08 -23.16 -5.29
N ALA A 671 -1.51 -23.98 -4.34
CA ALA A 671 -2.57 -24.97 -4.57
C ALA A 671 -3.83 -24.32 -5.17
N ALA A 672 -4.11 -24.59 -6.44
CA ALA A 672 -5.15 -23.98 -7.24
C ALA A 672 -6.08 -25.06 -7.82
N GLY A 673 -7.39 -24.84 -7.71
CA GLY A 673 -8.42 -25.85 -7.98
C GLY A 673 -8.91 -26.52 -6.71
N SER A 674 -10.16 -27.00 -6.72
CA SER A 674 -10.79 -27.67 -5.56
C SER A 674 -10.42 -29.15 -5.41
N ALA A 675 -9.62 -29.69 -6.34
CA ALA A 675 -9.22 -31.10 -6.40
C ALA A 675 -7.75 -31.36 -6.02
N VAL A 676 -7.04 -30.36 -5.45
CA VAL A 676 -5.65 -30.53 -5.03
C VAL A 676 -5.60 -31.38 -3.76
N ASN A 677 -5.07 -32.61 -3.88
CA ASN A 677 -4.73 -33.42 -2.71
C ASN A 677 -3.58 -32.72 -1.95
N VAL A 678 -3.86 -32.26 -0.72
CA VAL A 678 -2.91 -31.50 0.10
C VAL A 678 -1.74 -32.37 0.55
N GLU A 679 -1.96 -33.63 0.90
CA GLU A 679 -0.88 -34.56 1.26
C GLU A 679 0.05 -34.79 0.07
N GLN A 680 -0.50 -34.96 -1.14
CA GLN A 680 0.29 -35.06 -2.37
C GLN A 680 1.05 -33.75 -2.65
N PHE A 681 0.43 -32.59 -2.48
CA PHE A 681 1.11 -31.30 -2.70
C PHE A 681 2.25 -31.09 -1.70
N LEU A 682 2.05 -31.42 -0.42
CA LEU A 682 3.09 -31.34 0.60
C LEU A 682 4.20 -32.37 0.35
N ALA A 683 3.85 -33.60 -0.07
CA ALA A 683 4.82 -34.61 -0.49
C ALA A 683 5.63 -34.17 -1.71
N GLU A 684 5.02 -33.53 -2.72
CA GLU A 684 5.71 -32.92 -3.86
C GLU A 684 6.62 -31.77 -3.41
N MET A 685 6.16 -30.89 -2.51
CA MET A 685 6.96 -29.80 -1.92
C MET A 685 8.20 -30.30 -1.17
N SER A 686 8.13 -31.47 -0.53
CA SER A 686 9.28 -32.11 0.15
C SER A 686 10.08 -33.09 -0.73
N GLY A 687 9.47 -33.61 -1.79
CA GLY A 687 9.94 -34.81 -2.51
C GLY A 687 10.63 -34.56 -3.84
N GLU A 688 10.36 -33.43 -4.51
CA GLU A 688 11.18 -33.06 -5.66
C GLU A 688 12.54 -32.57 -5.17
N ARG A 689 13.55 -33.47 -5.23
CA ARG A 689 14.92 -33.07 -5.48
C ARG A 689 14.92 -32.18 -6.71
N SER A 690 15.10 -30.88 -6.53
CA SER A 690 15.32 -29.98 -7.66
C SER A 690 16.62 -30.38 -8.35
N GLU A 691 16.47 -30.86 -9.59
CA GLU A 691 17.62 -31.17 -10.45
C GLU A 691 18.23 -29.88 -11.04
N GLU A 692 17.63 -28.70 -10.78
CA GLU A 692 18.00 -27.39 -11.34
C GLU A 692 18.16 -26.22 -10.32
N GLU A 693 18.20 -26.45 -9.00
CA GLU A 693 18.36 -25.34 -7.99
C GLU A 693 19.79 -25.19 -7.45
N ASP A 694 20.80 -25.52 -8.25
CA ASP A 694 22.19 -25.23 -7.89
C ASP A 694 23.04 -24.96 -9.15
N ASP A 695 22.54 -24.08 -10.03
CA ASP A 695 23.20 -23.76 -11.30
C ASP A 695 23.45 -22.26 -11.53
N ALA A 696 24.71 -22.00 -11.86
CA ALA A 696 25.20 -21.00 -12.80
C ALA A 696 24.42 -19.68 -12.93
N ALA A 697 24.89 -18.66 -12.22
CA ALA A 697 24.89 -17.31 -12.75
C ALA A 697 25.88 -17.26 -13.94
N HIS A 698 25.45 -17.69 -15.13
CA HIS A 698 26.22 -17.51 -16.35
C HIS A 698 26.44 -16.02 -16.59
N ALA A 699 27.69 -15.65 -16.83
CA ALA A 699 28.06 -14.30 -17.21
C ALA A 699 27.77 -14.08 -18.70
N GLU A 700 26.83 -13.18 -18.99
CA GLU A 700 26.89 -12.33 -20.18
C GLU A 700 26.54 -10.91 -19.77
N ASP A 701 27.58 -10.14 -19.45
CA ASP A 701 27.71 -8.77 -19.94
C ASP A 701 29.22 -8.48 -20.04
N GLU A 702 29.73 -8.34 -21.27
CA GLU A 702 31.16 -8.13 -21.51
C GLU A 702 31.59 -6.72 -21.08
N THR A 703 32.60 -6.59 -20.21
CA THR A 703 33.76 -5.67 -20.38
C THR A 703 34.80 -5.87 -19.26
N PRO A 704 36.08 -5.49 -19.44
CA PRO A 704 37.21 -6.26 -18.93
C PRO A 704 37.65 -6.00 -17.48
N SER A 705 38.57 -6.86 -17.04
CA SER A 705 38.96 -7.14 -15.66
C SER A 705 40.14 -6.32 -15.09
N THR A 706 40.41 -6.55 -13.80
CA THR A 706 41.51 -6.03 -12.94
C THR A 706 41.32 -4.59 -12.40
N SER A 707 41.66 -4.27 -11.14
CA SER A 707 42.47 -4.98 -10.14
C SER A 707 41.79 -5.16 -8.75
N SER A 708 42.48 -5.87 -7.86
CA SER A 708 41.94 -6.51 -6.64
C SER A 708 42.27 -5.82 -5.31
N ALA A 709 41.39 -6.07 -4.32
CA ALA A 709 41.62 -6.09 -2.87
C ALA A 709 42.02 -4.80 -2.11
N SER A 710 41.18 -4.38 -1.16
CA SER A 710 41.42 -4.49 0.30
C SER A 710 40.27 -3.87 1.10
N ASP A 711 40.25 -4.15 2.40
CA ASP A 711 39.18 -3.78 3.34
C ASP A 711 39.25 -2.31 3.79
N ALA A 712 38.23 -1.87 4.53
CA ALA A 712 37.85 -0.47 4.77
C ALA A 712 37.19 0.23 3.58
N THR A 713 36.21 1.09 3.87
CA THR A 713 35.43 1.86 2.88
C THR A 713 36.30 2.88 2.15
N SER A 714 36.98 2.44 1.09
CA SER A 714 37.69 3.35 0.18
C SER A 714 36.70 4.22 -0.59
N ALA A 715 36.73 5.51 -0.27
CA ALA A 715 35.88 6.52 -0.87
C ALA A 715 36.12 6.58 -2.39
N LYS A 716 35.14 6.11 -3.20
CA LYS A 716 35.21 6.21 -4.66
C LYS A 716 35.25 7.69 -5.07
N LYS A 717 36.40 8.16 -5.55
CA LYS A 717 36.58 9.53 -6.04
C LYS A 717 35.66 9.77 -7.25
N ALA A 718 34.76 10.74 -7.13
CA ALA A 718 33.84 11.09 -8.21
C ALA A 718 34.60 11.77 -9.36
N LYS A 719 34.10 11.57 -10.58
CA LYS A 719 34.60 12.22 -11.79
C LYS A 719 34.04 13.64 -11.92
N GLY A 720 32.88 13.98 -11.35
CA GLY A 720 32.42 15.36 -11.32
C GLY A 720 31.07 15.55 -10.64
N MET A 721 30.47 16.73 -10.81
CA MET A 721 29.19 17.10 -10.16
C MET A 721 28.05 17.16 -11.19
N LEU A 722 26.85 16.71 -10.79
CA LEU A 722 25.59 16.94 -11.48
C LEU A 722 24.69 17.81 -10.60
N VAL A 723 24.66 19.11 -10.87
CA VAL A 723 23.82 20.09 -10.18
C VAL A 723 22.41 20.06 -10.78
N PHE A 724 21.39 19.85 -9.96
CA PHE A 724 20.00 19.79 -10.39
C PHE A 724 19.07 20.47 -9.38
N PHE A 725 17.81 20.70 -9.77
CA PHE A 725 16.95 21.63 -9.04
C PHE A 725 15.56 21.04 -8.73
N PRO A 726 15.39 20.43 -7.54
CA PRO A 726 14.10 20.30 -6.90
C PRO A 726 13.60 21.72 -6.56
N GLY A 727 12.63 22.21 -7.33
CA GLY A 727 12.03 23.54 -7.17
C GLY A 727 10.83 23.76 -8.10
N ILE A 728 10.07 24.82 -7.86
CA ILE A 728 8.96 25.26 -8.74
C ILE A 728 9.46 26.26 -9.81
N PRO A 729 8.74 26.53 -10.90
CA PRO A 729 9.10 27.63 -11.81
C PRO A 729 9.18 28.96 -11.04
N GLY A 730 9.99 29.94 -11.47
CA GLY A 730 10.20 31.19 -10.72
C GLY A 730 11.29 31.15 -9.63
N CYS A 731 11.74 29.97 -9.20
CA CYS A 731 12.89 29.74 -8.32
C CYS A 731 14.28 30.15 -8.90
N ALA A 732 14.35 31.05 -9.88
CA ALA A 732 15.58 31.59 -10.50
C ALA A 732 16.62 30.60 -11.09
N LYS A 733 16.35 29.29 -11.16
CA LYS A 733 17.24 28.24 -11.73
C LYS A 733 18.08 28.66 -12.93
N SER A 734 17.45 29.07 -14.03
CA SER A 734 18.14 29.42 -15.27
C SER A 734 19.04 30.66 -15.12
N GLY A 735 18.63 31.62 -14.28
CA GLY A 735 19.47 32.76 -13.91
C GLY A 735 20.67 32.33 -13.07
N LEU A 736 20.46 31.46 -12.08
CA LEU A 736 21.53 30.90 -11.27
C LEU A 736 22.52 30.09 -12.13
N CYS A 737 22.03 29.29 -13.07
CA CYS A 737 22.87 28.60 -14.06
C CYS A 737 23.68 29.59 -14.93
N ALA A 738 23.09 30.72 -15.32
CA ALA A 738 23.80 31.75 -16.09
C ALA A 738 24.91 32.43 -15.29
N GLU A 739 24.73 32.66 -13.99
CA GLU A 739 25.78 33.21 -13.11
C GLU A 739 26.87 32.19 -12.78
N ILE A 740 26.50 30.94 -12.44
CA ILE A 740 27.48 29.86 -12.17
C ILE A 740 28.43 29.70 -13.37
N ARG A 741 27.90 29.78 -14.60
CA ARG A 741 28.69 29.69 -15.85
C ARG A 741 29.75 30.77 -16.07
N LYS A 742 29.72 31.87 -15.31
CA LYS A 742 30.75 32.93 -15.37
C LYS A 742 31.95 32.62 -14.47
N VAL A 743 31.84 31.65 -13.57
CA VAL A 743 32.85 31.35 -12.55
C VAL A 743 33.82 30.28 -13.03
N SER A 744 35.00 30.71 -13.47
CA SER A 744 36.09 29.85 -13.94
C SER A 744 36.69 28.94 -12.86
N GLU A 745 36.66 29.36 -11.59
CA GLU A 745 37.17 28.62 -10.43
C GLU A 745 36.49 27.26 -10.21
N LEU A 746 35.29 27.07 -10.77
CA LEU A 746 34.54 25.80 -10.73
C LEU A 746 34.93 24.83 -11.87
N GLY A 747 35.96 25.13 -12.65
CA GLY A 747 36.47 24.27 -13.73
C GLY A 747 35.56 24.23 -14.97
N HIS A 748 35.69 23.18 -15.78
CA HIS A 748 34.87 23.05 -16.99
C HIS A 748 33.42 22.73 -16.61
N GLN A 749 32.53 23.67 -16.90
CA GLN A 749 31.09 23.51 -16.73
C GLN A 749 30.39 23.15 -18.05
N HIS A 750 29.29 22.41 -17.96
CA HIS A 750 28.38 22.12 -19.08
C HIS A 750 26.94 22.37 -18.62
N HIS A 751 26.13 23.01 -19.46
CA HIS A 751 24.77 23.43 -19.09
C HIS A 751 23.77 23.00 -20.15
N LEU A 752 22.68 22.37 -19.71
CA LEU A 752 21.62 21.86 -20.55
C LEU A 752 20.28 22.42 -20.05
N MET A 753 19.57 23.12 -20.93
CA MET A 753 18.28 23.75 -20.61
C MET A 753 17.11 22.84 -20.97
N GLY A 754 16.27 22.55 -19.98
CA GLY A 754 15.15 21.60 -20.08
C GLY A 754 14.08 22.00 -21.09
N ASP A 755 13.74 23.28 -21.14
CA ASP A 755 12.65 23.81 -21.97
C ASP A 755 12.92 23.71 -23.47
N LEU A 756 14.19 23.62 -23.89
CA LEU A 756 14.59 23.43 -25.28
C LEU A 756 14.48 21.96 -25.73
N THR A 757 14.15 21.04 -24.82
CA THR A 757 14.11 19.59 -25.10
C THR A 757 12.69 19.02 -25.00
N LYS A 758 12.17 18.47 -26.11
CA LYS A 758 10.81 17.92 -26.22
C LYS A 758 10.67 16.57 -25.49
N GLY A 759 10.63 16.62 -24.16
CA GLY A 759 10.36 15.48 -23.26
C GLY A 759 11.58 14.64 -22.85
N ARG A 760 12.58 14.47 -23.72
CA ARG A 760 13.72 13.53 -23.50
C ARG A 760 14.93 14.09 -22.74
N PHE A 761 14.75 15.11 -21.90
CA PHE A 761 15.85 15.85 -21.25
C PHE A 761 16.86 14.97 -20.51
N TRP A 762 16.42 14.13 -19.57
CA TRP A 762 17.33 13.37 -18.70
C TRP A 762 18.13 12.31 -19.48
N GLN A 763 17.56 11.76 -20.56
CA GLN A 763 18.27 10.87 -21.48
C GLN A 763 19.41 11.61 -22.22
N ILE A 764 19.09 12.78 -22.80
CA ILE A 764 20.08 13.63 -23.47
C ILE A 764 21.17 14.07 -22.49
N LEU A 765 20.80 14.42 -21.25
CA LEU A 765 21.75 14.79 -20.21
C LEU A 765 22.69 13.64 -19.85
N ALA A 766 22.19 12.40 -19.75
CA ALA A 766 23.00 11.21 -19.52
C ALA A 766 24.03 11.01 -20.65
N GLU A 767 23.59 11.10 -21.91
CA GLU A 767 24.46 10.96 -23.10
C GLU A 767 25.55 12.04 -23.17
N GLN A 768 25.20 13.31 -22.92
CA GLN A 768 26.16 14.41 -22.92
C GLN A 768 27.15 14.30 -21.75
N ARG A 769 26.68 13.87 -20.57
CA ARG A 769 27.55 13.65 -19.42
C ARG A 769 28.52 12.48 -19.62
N LYS A 770 28.10 11.39 -20.28
CA LYS A 770 29.03 10.30 -20.69
C LYS A 770 30.18 10.80 -21.59
N LYS A 771 29.96 11.82 -22.41
CA LYS A 771 31.00 12.44 -23.25
C LYS A 771 31.93 13.38 -22.47
N LYS A 772 31.49 13.92 -21.33
CA LYS A 772 32.25 14.87 -20.48
C LYS A 772 32.08 14.52 -18.99
N PRO A 773 32.54 13.35 -18.52
CA PRO A 773 32.31 12.89 -17.15
C PRO A 773 33.00 13.77 -16.10
N GLN A 774 34.08 14.46 -16.49
CA GLN A 774 34.87 15.34 -15.62
C GLN A 774 34.26 16.75 -15.42
N ALA A 775 33.15 17.07 -16.09
CA ALA A 775 32.56 18.41 -16.04
C ALA A 775 31.49 18.57 -14.95
N ILE A 776 31.38 19.77 -14.38
CA ILE A 776 30.20 20.17 -13.60
C ILE A 776 29.03 20.34 -14.57
N THR A 777 28.01 19.49 -14.47
CA THR A 777 26.82 19.55 -15.32
C THR A 777 25.69 20.28 -14.59
N LEU A 778 25.24 21.40 -15.15
CA LEU A 778 24.09 22.16 -14.68
C LEU A 778 22.83 21.70 -15.44
N ALA A 779 21.98 20.95 -14.73
CA ALA A 779 20.71 20.44 -15.23
C ALA A 779 19.61 21.48 -15.03
N ASP A 780 19.49 22.46 -15.93
CA ASP A 780 18.50 23.54 -15.84
C ASP A 780 17.09 23.05 -16.21
N LYS A 781 16.52 22.26 -15.29
CA LYS A 781 15.16 21.70 -15.34
C LYS A 781 14.64 21.42 -13.93
N ASN A 782 13.33 21.55 -13.74
CA ASN A 782 12.66 21.09 -12.52
C ASN A 782 12.81 19.57 -12.34
N ALA A 783 13.18 19.14 -11.12
CA ALA A 783 13.20 17.74 -10.70
C ALA A 783 12.17 17.50 -9.57
N PRO A 784 10.87 17.31 -9.90
CA PRO A 784 9.79 17.48 -8.93
C PRO A 784 9.33 16.23 -8.18
N ASN A 785 9.85 15.05 -8.49
CA ASN A 785 9.37 13.80 -7.91
C ASN A 785 10.45 12.71 -7.86
N GLU A 786 10.20 11.68 -7.06
CA GLU A 786 11.10 10.53 -6.87
C GLU A 786 11.44 9.78 -8.17
N GLU A 787 10.56 9.78 -9.18
CA GLU A 787 10.83 9.14 -10.47
C GLU A 787 11.96 9.85 -11.22
N VAL A 788 11.95 11.20 -11.22
CA VAL A 788 13.04 12.00 -11.75
C VAL A 788 14.30 11.85 -10.90
N TRP A 789 14.19 11.82 -9.57
CA TRP A 789 15.36 11.62 -8.70
C TRP A 789 16.04 10.27 -8.95
N LYS A 790 15.27 9.19 -9.15
CA LYS A 790 15.81 7.87 -9.56
C LYS A 790 16.52 7.89 -10.92
N GLN A 791 16.03 8.69 -11.88
CA GLN A 791 16.76 8.90 -13.13
C GLN A 791 18.09 9.63 -12.90
N ILE A 792 18.13 10.60 -11.98
CA ILE A 792 19.35 11.34 -11.62
C ILE A 792 20.32 10.44 -10.84
N GLU A 793 19.86 9.61 -9.91
CA GLU A 793 20.65 8.57 -9.20
C GLU A 793 21.35 7.66 -10.22
N ASN A 794 20.62 7.08 -11.17
CA ASN A 794 21.18 6.21 -12.22
C ASN A 794 22.20 6.95 -13.11
N ILE A 795 21.99 8.24 -13.41
CA ILE A 795 22.95 9.05 -14.17
C ILE A 795 24.22 9.31 -13.35
N CYS A 796 24.07 9.60 -12.05
CA CYS A 796 25.18 9.80 -11.13
C CYS A 796 26.03 8.54 -11.01
N GLU A 797 25.41 7.39 -10.79
CA GLU A 797 26.08 6.09 -10.73
C GLU A 797 26.83 5.76 -12.04
N SER A 798 26.12 5.75 -13.17
CA SER A 798 26.67 5.38 -14.49
C SER A 798 27.68 6.36 -15.08
N THR A 799 27.83 7.56 -14.51
CA THR A 799 28.86 8.55 -14.90
C THR A 799 29.88 8.83 -13.80
N HIS A 800 29.77 8.15 -12.65
CA HIS A 800 30.53 8.41 -11.42
C HIS A 800 30.53 9.89 -11.02
N ALA A 801 29.33 10.47 -10.87
CA ALA A 801 29.12 11.85 -10.46
C ALA A 801 28.48 11.94 -9.07
N ILE A 802 28.81 12.99 -8.30
CA ILE A 802 27.95 13.36 -7.18
C ILE A 802 26.71 14.10 -7.70
N GLY A 803 25.54 13.72 -7.20
CA GLY A 803 24.31 14.49 -7.41
C GLY A 803 24.26 15.64 -6.40
N VAL A 804 23.93 16.84 -6.86
CA VAL A 804 23.87 18.04 -6.01
C VAL A 804 22.52 18.74 -6.22
N PRO A 805 21.50 18.43 -5.39
CA PRO A 805 20.26 19.19 -5.38
C PRO A 805 20.50 20.59 -4.82
N VAL A 806 20.10 21.61 -5.59
CA VAL A 806 20.03 23.00 -5.14
C VAL A 806 18.55 23.36 -4.93
N VAL A 807 18.19 23.69 -3.69
CA VAL A 807 16.81 23.91 -3.26
C VAL A 807 16.68 25.30 -2.65
N CYS A 808 15.62 26.04 -3.01
CA CYS A 808 15.31 27.33 -2.39
C CYS A 808 14.96 27.16 -0.92
N ASP A 809 15.46 28.03 -0.05
CA ASP A 809 15.04 28.09 1.34
C ASP A 809 13.57 28.47 1.48
N SER A 810 12.87 27.73 2.33
CA SER A 810 11.44 27.86 2.55
C SER A 810 11.08 27.15 3.85
N LYS A 811 10.28 27.80 4.70
CA LYS A 811 9.71 27.18 5.92
C LYS A 811 8.76 26.01 5.59
N GLY A 812 8.29 25.91 4.34
CA GLY A 812 7.36 24.89 3.88
C GLY A 812 5.97 25.04 4.48
N THR A 813 5.23 23.92 4.47
CA THR A 813 3.97 23.67 5.17
C THR A 813 3.97 22.22 5.65
N GLU A 814 3.01 21.84 6.48
CA GLU A 814 2.81 20.45 6.99
C GLU A 814 2.50 19.41 5.90
N SER A 815 2.46 19.80 4.62
CA SER A 815 2.20 18.88 3.50
C SER A 815 2.85 19.30 2.17
N ASN A 816 3.75 20.28 2.19
CA ASN A 816 4.52 20.72 1.04
C ASN A 816 5.85 21.35 1.49
N PRO A 817 7.01 21.03 0.90
CA PRO A 817 8.29 21.68 1.23
C PRO A 817 8.37 23.16 0.83
N TYR A 818 7.46 23.65 -0.01
CA TYR A 818 7.33 25.06 -0.36
C TYR A 818 6.22 25.71 0.46
N SER A 819 6.51 26.91 0.98
CA SER A 819 5.54 27.78 1.65
C SER A 819 4.70 28.54 0.63
N LEU A 820 3.56 29.09 1.06
CA LEU A 820 2.74 29.96 0.20
C LEU A 820 3.50 31.24 -0.19
N ASP A 821 4.34 31.80 0.68
CA ASP A 821 5.26 32.90 0.32
C ASP A 821 6.13 32.54 -0.87
N ALA A 822 6.72 31.33 -0.84
CA ALA A 822 7.62 30.88 -1.88
C ALA A 822 6.88 30.66 -3.21
N LEU A 823 5.66 30.12 -3.15
CA LEU A 823 4.76 30.03 -4.31
C LEU A 823 4.37 31.41 -4.86
N ALA A 824 4.05 32.36 -3.98
CA ALA A 824 3.64 33.72 -4.34
C ALA A 824 4.75 34.49 -5.05
N VAL A 825 5.95 34.54 -4.46
CA VAL A 825 7.15 35.15 -5.08
C VAL A 825 7.48 34.48 -6.41
N CYS A 826 7.44 33.14 -6.49
CA CYS A 826 7.69 32.42 -7.73
C CYS A 826 6.67 32.78 -8.84
N THR A 827 5.40 32.90 -8.48
CA THR A 827 4.31 33.26 -9.41
C THR A 827 4.45 34.71 -9.86
N TYR A 828 4.78 35.63 -8.95
CA TYR A 828 5.05 37.03 -9.26
C TYR A 828 6.23 37.18 -10.25
N ARG A 829 7.37 36.51 -9.99
CA ARG A 829 8.52 36.46 -10.92
C ARG A 829 8.17 35.89 -12.29
N VAL A 830 7.29 34.89 -12.36
CA VAL A 830 6.79 34.32 -13.63
C VAL A 830 5.87 35.29 -14.38
N LEU A 831 5.13 36.14 -13.67
CA LEU A 831 4.28 37.19 -14.27
C LEU A 831 5.05 38.45 -14.69
N GLN A 832 6.28 38.65 -14.24
CA GLN A 832 7.12 39.77 -14.67
C GLN A 832 7.89 39.48 -15.98
N ARG A 833 8.31 38.23 -16.19
CA ARG A 833 9.16 37.85 -17.35
C ARG A 833 8.40 37.82 -18.68
N THR A 834 9.16 37.91 -19.77
CA THR A 834 8.70 37.86 -21.17
C THR A 834 9.50 36.84 -21.98
N GLU A 835 8.88 36.27 -23.00
CA GLU A 835 9.52 35.43 -24.03
C GLU A 835 10.30 34.23 -23.46
N HIS A 836 9.76 33.62 -22.40
CA HIS A 836 10.43 32.48 -21.78
C HIS A 836 10.37 31.24 -22.69
N PRO A 837 11.47 30.51 -22.93
CA PRO A 837 11.48 29.36 -23.85
C PRO A 837 10.44 28.26 -23.54
N GLY A 838 10.10 28.08 -22.26
CA GLY A 838 9.03 27.17 -21.82
C GLY A 838 7.59 27.73 -21.91
N HIS A 839 7.37 28.90 -22.51
CA HIS A 839 6.07 29.60 -22.68
C HIS A 839 5.23 29.81 -21.39
N LEU A 840 5.90 29.80 -20.23
CA LEU A 840 5.33 30.10 -18.92
C LEU A 840 5.83 31.48 -18.47
N ASP A 841 5.20 32.54 -18.96
CA ASP A 841 5.55 33.93 -18.71
C ASP A 841 4.28 34.81 -18.61
N LYS A 842 4.44 36.14 -18.60
CA LYS A 842 3.31 37.07 -18.48
C LYS A 842 2.25 36.93 -19.57
N ASN A 843 2.64 36.47 -20.77
CA ASN A 843 1.79 36.28 -21.95
C ASN A 843 1.13 34.89 -21.99
N SER A 844 1.56 33.97 -21.13
CA SER A 844 0.87 32.68 -20.93
C SER A 844 -0.57 32.95 -20.50
N PRO A 845 -1.58 32.17 -20.95
CA PRO A 845 -2.97 32.45 -20.60
C PRO A 845 -3.25 32.21 -19.11
N ASN A 846 -2.90 31.03 -18.59
CA ASN A 846 -3.17 30.60 -17.20
C ASN A 846 -1.88 30.21 -16.43
N PRO A 847 -0.88 31.11 -16.28
CA PRO A 847 0.37 30.80 -15.58
C PRO A 847 0.15 30.44 -14.11
N GLY A 848 -0.78 31.09 -13.40
CA GLY A 848 -1.14 30.75 -12.03
C GLY A 848 -1.61 29.31 -11.89
N ALA A 849 -2.48 28.84 -12.79
CA ALA A 849 -2.95 27.45 -12.78
C ALA A 849 -1.79 26.45 -12.98
N VAL A 850 -0.82 26.78 -13.83
CA VAL A 850 0.40 25.99 -14.04
C VAL A 850 1.32 26.04 -12.81
N MET A 851 1.44 27.18 -12.15
CA MET A 851 2.19 27.32 -10.88
C MET A 851 1.61 26.43 -9.78
N LEU A 852 0.27 26.40 -9.63
CA LEU A 852 -0.41 25.50 -8.70
C LEU A 852 -0.18 24.03 -9.03
N MET A 853 -0.13 23.66 -10.32
CA MET A 853 0.21 22.30 -10.73
C MET A 853 1.63 21.91 -10.28
N PHE A 854 2.64 22.74 -10.55
CA PHE A 854 4.02 22.48 -10.12
C PHE A 854 4.17 22.43 -8.61
N TYR A 855 3.48 23.31 -7.87
CA TYR A 855 3.46 23.28 -6.41
C TYR A 855 2.87 21.96 -5.86
N ASN A 856 1.77 21.48 -6.44
CA ASN A 856 1.13 20.23 -6.01
C ASN A 856 1.91 18.96 -6.39
N LEU A 857 2.95 19.02 -7.25
CA LEU A 857 3.84 17.87 -7.49
C LEU A 857 4.67 17.49 -6.24
N TYR A 858 4.96 18.46 -5.37
CA TYR A 858 5.71 18.28 -4.12
C TYR A 858 4.80 17.96 -2.92
N LYS A 859 3.49 17.75 -3.15
CA LYS A 859 2.51 17.55 -2.08
C LYS A 859 2.66 16.18 -1.43
N GLY A 860 2.65 16.16 -0.10
CA GLY A 860 2.62 14.94 0.72
C GLY A 860 3.88 14.67 1.54
N LYS A 861 4.84 15.62 1.55
CA LYS A 861 5.98 15.68 2.47
C LYS A 861 6.10 17.09 3.05
N ASP A 862 6.53 17.23 4.29
CA ASP A 862 6.91 18.54 4.85
C ASP A 862 8.30 18.98 4.36
N ARG A 863 8.82 20.11 4.87
CA ARG A 863 10.15 20.60 4.48
C ARG A 863 11.29 19.68 4.95
N LYS A 864 11.21 19.15 6.16
CA LYS A 864 12.25 18.32 6.75
C LYS A 864 12.31 16.97 6.05
N GLU A 865 11.17 16.29 5.91
CA GLU A 865 11.07 15.01 5.19
C GLU A 865 11.64 15.09 3.76
N PHE A 866 11.44 16.23 3.09
CA PHE A 866 11.95 16.49 1.75
C PHE A 866 13.47 16.74 1.70
N GLU A 867 14.02 17.49 2.65
CA GLU A 867 15.47 17.71 2.75
C GLU A 867 16.20 16.43 3.17
N ASP A 868 15.68 15.72 4.18
CA ASP A 868 16.25 14.47 4.70
C ASP A 868 16.32 13.40 3.59
N GLU A 869 15.29 13.26 2.75
CA GLU A 869 15.32 12.32 1.62
C GLU A 869 16.35 12.72 0.55
N LEU A 870 16.42 14.00 0.17
CA LEU A 870 17.41 14.46 -0.81
C LEU A 870 18.84 14.24 -0.29
N GLN A 871 19.07 14.53 1.00
CA GLN A 871 20.34 14.29 1.67
C GLN A 871 20.67 12.78 1.76
N GLN A 872 19.69 11.92 2.06
CA GLN A 872 19.85 10.46 2.09
C GLN A 872 20.21 9.88 0.71
N ARG A 873 19.56 10.38 -0.36
CA ARG A 873 19.74 9.92 -1.74
C ARG A 873 21.06 10.37 -2.38
N PHE A 874 21.44 11.62 -2.16
CA PHE A 874 22.53 12.27 -2.91
C PHE A 874 23.76 12.63 -2.05
N GLY A 875 23.67 12.50 -0.73
CA GLY A 875 24.76 12.78 0.22
C GLY A 875 25.03 14.26 0.46
N HIS A 876 24.46 15.13 -0.37
CA HIS A 876 24.63 16.57 -0.33
C HIS A 876 23.31 17.28 -0.64
N LEU A 877 23.16 18.49 -0.10
CA LEU A 877 22.04 19.39 -0.35
C LEU A 877 22.55 20.82 -0.24
N ILE A 878 22.35 21.62 -1.28
CA ILE A 878 22.67 23.05 -1.28
C ILE A 878 21.40 23.85 -1.02
N LYS A 879 21.47 24.74 -0.03
CA LYS A 879 20.40 25.68 0.31
C LYS A 879 20.66 27.01 -0.36
N MET A 880 19.73 27.45 -1.20
CA MET A 880 19.77 28.77 -1.83
C MET A 880 18.87 29.74 -1.05
N PRO A 881 19.43 30.79 -0.42
CA PRO A 881 18.66 31.86 0.19
C PRO A 881 17.63 32.43 -0.79
N PHE A 882 16.39 32.63 -0.31
CA PHE A 882 15.27 32.94 -1.20
C PHE A 882 14.28 33.94 -0.61
N LEU A 883 13.86 33.72 0.64
CA LEU A 883 13.01 34.63 1.41
C LEU A 883 13.75 35.07 2.67
N LYS A 884 13.59 36.34 3.04
CA LYS A 884 14.12 36.88 4.31
C LYS A 884 13.48 36.18 5.51
N ALA A 885 14.25 36.02 6.59
CA ALA A 885 13.85 35.27 7.78
C ALA A 885 12.87 36.06 8.67
N ASP A 886 13.11 37.36 8.74
CA ASP A 886 12.46 38.47 9.45
C ASP A 886 11.35 39.16 8.63
N ARG A 887 10.96 38.59 7.49
CA ARG A 887 9.94 39.16 6.61
C ARG A 887 8.59 39.38 7.30
N GLU A 888 7.87 40.40 6.84
CA GLU A 888 6.48 40.65 7.20
C GLU A 888 5.55 39.48 6.81
N LEU A 889 4.38 39.42 7.45
CA LEU A 889 3.35 38.44 7.13
C LEU A 889 2.71 38.71 5.76
N MET A 890 2.32 37.64 5.08
CA MET A 890 1.63 37.73 3.78
C MET A 890 0.37 38.61 3.86
N PRO A 891 0.22 39.64 2.99
CA PRO A 891 -0.99 40.43 2.92
C PRO A 891 -2.20 39.54 2.69
N LYS A 892 -3.27 39.76 3.47
CA LYS A 892 -4.45 38.87 3.48
C LYS A 892 -5.03 38.62 2.08
N ALA A 893 -5.10 39.64 1.23
CA ALA A 893 -5.57 39.49 -0.15
C ALA A 893 -4.71 38.51 -0.98
N VAL A 894 -3.39 38.48 -0.78
CA VAL A 894 -2.47 37.54 -1.43
C VAL A 894 -2.71 36.11 -0.92
N LEU A 895 -2.90 35.95 0.39
CA LEU A 895 -3.21 34.65 1.01
C LEU A 895 -4.54 34.10 0.46
N ASP A 896 -5.60 34.92 0.53
CA ASP A 896 -6.95 34.57 0.12
C ASP A 896 -7.00 34.12 -1.36
N VAL A 897 -6.29 34.82 -2.26
CA VAL A 897 -6.27 34.44 -3.69
C VAL A 897 -5.51 33.13 -3.95
N PHE A 898 -4.44 32.82 -3.21
CA PHE A 898 -3.78 31.51 -3.34
C PHE A 898 -4.60 30.37 -2.72
N GLU A 899 -5.28 30.60 -1.59
CA GLU A 899 -6.19 29.61 -1.00
C GLU A 899 -7.34 29.27 -1.95
N GLN A 900 -8.01 30.29 -2.51
CA GLN A 900 -9.06 30.11 -3.53
C GLN A 900 -8.55 29.30 -4.73
N GLY A 901 -7.32 29.56 -5.18
CA GLY A 901 -6.69 28.83 -6.27
C GLY A 901 -6.42 27.36 -5.93
N LEU A 902 -5.93 27.08 -4.73
CA LEU A 902 -5.67 25.72 -4.25
C LEU A 902 -6.97 24.91 -4.06
N ASP A 903 -8.03 25.54 -3.57
CA ASP A 903 -9.34 24.90 -3.43
C ASP A 903 -10.00 24.69 -4.81
N LEU A 904 -9.87 25.61 -5.77
CA LEU A 904 -10.27 25.40 -7.17
C LEU A 904 -9.45 24.29 -7.86
N HIS A 905 -8.15 24.21 -7.60
CA HIS A 905 -7.28 23.13 -8.06
C HIS A 905 -7.73 21.77 -7.52
N LYS A 906 -8.10 21.71 -6.23
CA LYS A 906 -8.63 20.51 -5.57
C LYS A 906 -9.96 20.08 -6.18
N LEU A 907 -10.93 21.00 -6.33
CA LEU A 907 -12.23 20.74 -6.97
C LEU A 907 -12.08 20.22 -8.41
N HIS A 908 -11.23 20.87 -9.21
CA HIS A 908 -10.96 20.45 -10.58
C HIS A 908 -10.35 19.04 -10.63
N THR A 909 -9.35 18.77 -9.79
CA THR A 909 -8.62 17.50 -9.76
C THR A 909 -9.52 16.35 -9.29
N MET A 910 -10.38 16.60 -8.29
CA MET A 910 -11.37 15.61 -7.83
C MET A 910 -12.39 15.22 -8.91
N LYS A 911 -12.77 16.15 -9.80
CA LYS A 911 -13.77 15.90 -10.86
C LYS A 911 -13.17 15.32 -12.14
N HIS A 912 -11.98 15.76 -12.54
CA HIS A 912 -11.41 15.51 -13.87
C HIS A 912 -10.08 14.74 -13.87
N GLY A 913 -9.45 14.51 -12.71
CA GLY A 913 -8.21 13.72 -12.55
C GLY A 913 -6.92 14.33 -13.12
N ARG A 914 -7.02 15.28 -14.05
CA ARG A 914 -5.93 16.13 -14.57
C ARG A 914 -6.37 17.59 -14.59
N LEU A 915 -5.41 18.51 -14.64
CA LEU A 915 -5.68 19.94 -14.76
C LEU A 915 -5.78 20.33 -16.25
N GLU A 916 -6.93 20.87 -16.66
CA GLU A 916 -7.16 21.42 -18.00
C GLU A 916 -7.79 22.82 -17.89
N SER A 917 -7.04 23.79 -17.35
CA SER A 917 -7.59 25.12 -16.99
C SER A 917 -8.21 25.94 -18.14
N LEU A 918 -8.02 25.51 -19.40
CA LEU A 918 -8.58 26.15 -20.60
C LEU A 918 -9.86 25.46 -21.13
N LYS A 919 -10.32 24.35 -20.53
CA LYS A 919 -11.46 23.54 -21.02
C LYS A 919 -12.26 22.92 -19.85
N GLY A 920 -13.51 22.53 -20.12
CA GLY A 920 -14.37 21.83 -19.16
C GLY A 920 -15.06 22.72 -18.13
N THR A 921 -15.70 22.11 -17.13
CA THR A 921 -16.73 22.76 -16.27
C THR A 921 -16.25 23.98 -15.48
N TYR A 922 -14.95 24.08 -15.20
CA TYR A 922 -14.38 25.13 -14.35
C TYR A 922 -13.58 26.17 -15.14
N LYS A 923 -13.65 26.18 -16.48
CA LYS A 923 -12.89 27.09 -17.34
C LYS A 923 -13.05 28.55 -16.91
N ASP A 924 -14.28 29.01 -16.75
CA ASP A 924 -14.55 30.43 -16.50
C ASP A 924 -14.20 30.82 -15.05
N ALA A 925 -14.30 29.89 -14.10
CA ALA A 925 -13.77 30.04 -12.75
C ALA A 925 -12.23 30.16 -12.74
N TRP A 926 -11.52 29.40 -13.58
CA TRP A 926 -10.07 29.55 -13.76
C TRP A 926 -9.69 30.91 -14.35
N VAL A 927 -10.43 31.38 -15.36
CA VAL A 927 -10.20 32.71 -15.98
C VAL A 927 -10.45 33.85 -14.99
N ALA A 928 -11.54 33.78 -14.22
CA ALA A 928 -11.85 34.76 -13.18
C ALA A 928 -10.79 34.77 -12.07
N TRP A 929 -10.39 33.59 -11.59
CA TRP A 929 -9.34 33.46 -10.58
C TRP A 929 -7.97 33.94 -11.07
N GLU A 930 -7.57 33.60 -12.29
CA GLU A 930 -6.29 34.02 -12.88
C GLU A 930 -6.23 35.56 -13.08
N THR A 931 -7.37 36.17 -13.39
CA THR A 931 -7.52 37.64 -13.45
C THR A 931 -7.37 38.27 -12.06
N SER A 932 -8.03 37.69 -11.04
CA SER A 932 -7.91 38.13 -9.65
C SER A 932 -6.49 37.99 -9.11
N LEU A 933 -5.83 36.86 -9.40
CA LEU A 933 -4.44 36.58 -9.04
C LEU A 933 -3.52 37.66 -9.59
N ARG A 934 -3.57 37.92 -10.91
CA ARG A 934 -2.72 38.96 -11.54
C ARG A 934 -2.93 40.32 -10.90
N LYS A 935 -4.18 40.77 -10.77
CA LYS A 935 -4.52 42.05 -10.14
C LYS A 935 -3.95 42.15 -8.73
N THR A 936 -4.16 41.10 -7.92
CA THR A 936 -3.71 41.04 -6.53
C THR A 936 -2.19 41.05 -6.42
N LEU A 937 -1.49 40.27 -7.25
CA LEU A 937 -0.02 40.18 -7.20
C LEU A 937 0.66 41.48 -7.62
N PHE A 938 0.17 42.18 -8.66
CA PHE A 938 0.74 43.47 -9.05
C PHE A 938 0.42 44.59 -8.05
N ALA A 939 -0.77 44.57 -7.43
CA ALA A 939 -1.14 45.52 -6.38
C ALA A 939 -0.31 45.36 -5.07
N ASN A 940 0.31 44.20 -4.85
CA ASN A 940 1.16 43.92 -3.68
C ASN A 940 2.65 43.81 -4.06
N SER A 941 3.08 44.50 -5.13
CA SER A 941 4.44 44.42 -5.67
C SER A 941 5.54 44.84 -4.68
N GLU A 942 5.28 45.85 -3.85
CA GLU A 942 6.20 46.31 -2.80
C GLU A 942 6.48 45.21 -1.76
N TYR A 943 5.43 44.52 -1.28
CA TYR A 943 5.57 43.36 -0.39
C TYR A 943 6.45 42.27 -1.03
N PHE A 944 6.19 41.89 -2.29
CA PHE A 944 7.02 40.87 -2.91
C PHE A 944 8.48 41.31 -3.02
N ASN A 945 8.75 42.56 -3.37
CA ASN A 945 10.11 43.08 -3.45
C ASN A 945 10.80 43.14 -2.07
N SER A 946 10.07 43.45 -0.99
CA SER A 946 10.64 43.57 0.36
C SER A 946 11.07 42.23 0.96
N ILE A 947 10.30 41.15 0.76
CA ILE A 947 10.52 39.85 1.41
C ILE A 947 11.58 38.95 0.75
N GLN A 948 12.03 39.30 -0.46
CA GLN A 948 12.98 38.49 -1.23
C GLN A 948 14.42 38.72 -0.75
N VAL A 949 15.23 37.66 -0.74
CA VAL A 949 16.69 37.81 -0.65
C VAL A 949 17.22 38.34 -1.99
N PRO A 950 18.11 39.36 -2.00
CA PRO A 950 18.74 39.83 -3.23
C PRO A 950 19.41 38.72 -4.02
N PHE A 951 19.17 38.69 -5.34
CA PHE A 951 19.61 37.56 -6.18
C PHE A 951 21.13 37.35 -6.15
N GLN A 952 21.93 38.42 -6.03
CA GLN A 952 23.39 38.32 -5.95
C GLN A 952 23.87 37.65 -4.65
N GLU A 953 23.17 37.84 -3.53
CA GLU A 953 23.48 37.15 -2.27
C GLU A 953 23.15 35.65 -2.36
N ALA A 954 22.02 35.31 -2.98
CA ALA A 954 21.63 33.93 -3.25
C ALA A 954 22.64 33.22 -4.18
N VAL A 955 23.11 33.90 -5.22
CA VAL A 955 24.16 33.43 -6.14
C VAL A 955 25.48 33.22 -5.38
N LYS A 956 25.91 34.19 -4.58
CA LYS A 956 27.14 34.08 -3.76
C LYS A 956 27.05 32.87 -2.82
N SER A 957 25.97 32.74 -2.05
CA SER A 957 25.77 31.63 -1.12
C SER A 957 25.82 30.24 -1.80
N VAL A 958 25.21 30.09 -2.98
CA VAL A 958 25.27 28.84 -3.75
C VAL A 958 26.68 28.59 -4.32
N LEU A 959 27.36 29.63 -4.80
CA LEU A 959 28.73 29.51 -5.31
C LEU A 959 29.71 29.11 -4.20
N ASP A 960 29.62 29.70 -3.02
CA ASP A 960 30.48 29.39 -1.89
C ASP A 960 30.27 27.93 -1.43
N GLN A 961 29.03 27.45 -1.38
CA GLN A 961 28.70 26.03 -1.12
C GLN A 961 29.23 25.09 -2.22
N LEU A 962 29.08 25.45 -3.50
CA LEU A 962 29.60 24.64 -4.62
C LEU A 962 31.14 24.58 -4.61
N LYS A 963 31.82 25.70 -4.33
CA LYS A 963 33.30 25.75 -4.20
C LYS A 963 33.78 24.90 -3.03
N ALA A 964 33.11 24.99 -1.87
CA ALA A 964 33.43 24.16 -0.70
C ALA A 964 33.34 22.66 -1.02
N LEU A 965 32.25 22.22 -1.67
CA LEU A 965 32.09 20.83 -2.10
C LEU A 965 33.14 20.40 -3.14
N ASN A 966 33.47 21.27 -4.11
CA ASN A 966 34.49 20.98 -5.13
C ASN A 966 35.90 20.85 -4.51
N ASN A 967 36.21 21.64 -3.48
CA ASN A 967 37.50 21.65 -2.79
C ASN A 967 37.64 20.55 -1.74
N ALA A 968 36.54 20.07 -1.14
CA ALA A 968 36.54 19.05 -0.08
C ALA A 968 36.93 17.63 -0.55
N GLY A 969 37.21 17.45 -1.85
CA GLY A 969 37.43 16.16 -2.46
C GLY A 969 36.10 15.47 -2.76
N LEU A 970 35.69 15.47 -4.03
CA LEU A 970 34.42 14.88 -4.46
C LEU A 970 34.42 13.36 -4.22
N ILE A 971 33.83 12.92 -3.12
CA ILE A 971 33.59 11.51 -2.81
C ILE A 971 32.20 11.16 -3.35
N MET A 972 32.10 10.07 -4.13
CA MET A 972 30.80 9.51 -4.48
C MET A 972 30.05 9.16 -3.19
N HIS A 973 28.91 9.82 -2.96
CA HIS A 973 27.91 9.27 -2.07
C HIS A 973 27.47 7.94 -2.67
N VAL A 974 28.03 6.86 -2.14
CA VAL A 974 27.38 5.56 -2.15
C VAL A 974 26.28 5.72 -1.11
N PRO A 975 24.98 5.77 -1.50
CA PRO A 975 23.94 5.64 -0.50
C PRO A 975 24.28 4.41 0.31
N LYS A 976 24.27 4.48 1.66
CA LYS A 976 24.19 3.25 2.46
C LYS A 976 23.10 2.44 1.79
N ALA A 977 23.46 1.31 1.17
CA ALA A 977 22.50 0.52 0.41
C ALA A 977 21.36 0.28 1.38
N SER A 978 20.16 0.79 1.06
CA SER A 978 19.01 0.66 1.94
C SER A 978 18.71 -0.84 1.98
N GLU A 979 19.25 -1.51 3.01
CA GLU A 979 19.89 -2.84 2.93
C GLU A 979 19.26 -3.70 1.84
N GLU A 980 19.89 -3.76 0.64
CA GLU A 980 19.29 -4.15 -0.65
C GLU A 980 17.92 -4.84 -0.52
N ARG A 981 16.83 -4.06 -0.33
CA ARG A 981 15.58 -4.52 0.31
C ARG A 981 15.26 -6.01 0.08
N SER A 982 15.76 -6.81 1.00
CA SER A 982 15.99 -8.24 0.77
C SER A 982 14.86 -9.07 1.37
N PHE A 983 13.66 -8.91 0.82
CA PHE A 983 12.64 -9.97 0.88
C PHE A 983 13.06 -11.11 -0.05
N ARG A 984 14.19 -11.74 0.27
CA ARG A 984 14.73 -12.89 -0.44
C ARG A 984 14.21 -14.12 0.28
N THR A 985 13.39 -14.90 -0.41
CA THR A 985 13.17 -16.30 -0.08
C THR A 985 14.54 -16.98 -0.09
N PHE A 986 15.02 -17.37 1.08
CA PHE A 986 16.31 -18.04 1.23
C PHE A 986 16.11 -19.56 1.31
N THR A 987 17.08 -20.29 0.76
CA THR A 987 17.02 -21.74 0.60
C THR A 987 17.76 -22.42 1.74
N PHE A 988 18.78 -21.78 2.33
CA PHE A 988 19.52 -22.34 3.45
C PHE A 988 20.13 -21.29 4.38
N ALA A 989 20.37 -21.69 5.62
CA ALA A 989 21.19 -20.95 6.59
C ALA A 989 22.62 -21.48 6.51
N ALA A 990 23.61 -20.59 6.55
CA ALA A 990 25.01 -20.96 6.46
C ALA A 990 25.91 -20.02 7.26
N VAL A 991 27.11 -20.51 7.62
CA VAL A 991 28.24 -19.66 7.96
C VAL A 991 28.94 -19.26 6.67
N LYS A 992 28.81 -18.01 6.26
CA LYS A 992 29.53 -17.44 5.12
C LYS A 992 30.98 -17.15 5.51
N LEU A 993 31.93 -17.51 4.64
CA LEU A 993 33.36 -17.44 4.94
C LEU A 993 34.08 -16.39 4.10
N PRO A 994 35.10 -15.69 4.63
CA PRO A 994 35.91 -14.76 3.84
C PRO A 994 36.75 -15.52 2.78
N GLN A 995 36.47 -15.29 1.49
CA GLN A 995 37.18 -15.93 0.36
C GLN A 995 38.72 -15.87 0.51
N LYS A 996 39.25 -14.73 0.98
CA LYS A 996 40.70 -14.53 1.20
C LYS A 996 41.26 -15.47 2.28
N GLU A 997 40.53 -15.71 3.35
CA GLU A 997 40.98 -16.58 4.46
C GLU A 997 40.93 -18.05 4.05
N VAL A 998 39.84 -18.48 3.39
CA VAL A 998 39.75 -19.85 2.85
C VAL A 998 40.85 -20.09 1.80
N SER A 999 41.17 -19.08 0.97
CA SER A 999 42.28 -19.18 0.01
C SER A 999 43.64 -19.36 0.69
N LYS A 1000 43.93 -18.56 1.72
CA LYS A 1000 45.16 -18.68 2.52
C LYS A 1000 45.26 -20.03 3.24
N ALA A 1001 44.14 -20.54 3.75
CA ALA A 1001 44.09 -21.87 4.37
C ALA A 1001 44.45 -22.97 3.37
N LEU A 1002 43.88 -22.95 2.16
CA LEU A 1002 44.17 -23.92 1.10
C LEU A 1002 45.61 -23.82 0.55
N GLU A 1003 46.18 -22.62 0.51
CA GLU A 1003 47.60 -22.40 0.20
C GLU A 1003 48.51 -23.01 1.28
N ALA A 1004 48.20 -22.80 2.56
CA ALA A 1004 48.94 -23.41 3.67
C ALA A 1004 48.83 -24.94 3.68
N ILE A 1005 47.64 -25.49 3.41
CA ILE A 1005 47.41 -26.95 3.28
C ILE A 1005 48.24 -27.51 2.11
N SER A 1006 48.27 -26.81 0.97
CA SER A 1006 49.07 -27.20 -0.20
C SER A 1006 50.56 -27.19 0.10
N ALA A 1007 51.06 -26.20 0.85
CA ALA A 1007 52.47 -26.13 1.25
C ALA A 1007 52.87 -27.23 2.25
N GLN A 1008 51.93 -27.76 3.03
CA GLN A 1008 52.17 -28.78 4.05
C GLN A 1008 51.92 -30.22 3.57
N SER A 1009 51.21 -30.43 2.46
CA SER A 1009 50.89 -31.75 1.93
C SER A 1009 51.13 -31.84 0.41
N PRO A 1010 52.16 -32.60 -0.04
CA PRO A 1010 52.42 -32.82 -1.47
C PRO A 1010 51.22 -33.43 -2.22
N GLN A 1011 50.41 -34.23 -1.54
CA GLN A 1011 49.19 -34.83 -2.08
C GLN A 1011 48.10 -33.77 -2.33
N ALA A 1012 47.88 -32.86 -1.38
CA ALA A 1012 46.96 -31.73 -1.55
C ALA A 1012 47.45 -30.77 -2.64
N GLN A 1013 48.76 -30.48 -2.68
CA GLN A 1013 49.39 -29.66 -3.72
C GLN A 1013 49.17 -30.25 -5.12
N THR A 1014 49.44 -31.55 -5.28
CA THR A 1014 49.26 -32.28 -6.54
C THR A 1014 47.81 -32.27 -6.98
N TYR A 1015 46.87 -32.44 -6.06
CA TYR A 1015 45.45 -32.42 -6.37
C TYR A 1015 44.91 -31.03 -6.73
N LEU A 1016 45.29 -29.98 -6.00
CA LEU A 1016 44.78 -28.62 -6.19
C LEU A 1016 45.45 -27.88 -7.36
N SER A 1017 46.64 -28.34 -7.78
CA SER A 1017 47.33 -27.85 -8.99
C SER A 1017 46.46 -28.04 -10.23
N GLY A 1018 46.41 -27.03 -11.10
CA GLY A 1018 45.63 -27.05 -12.35
C GLY A 1018 44.12 -26.93 -12.20
N LYS A 1019 43.55 -26.88 -10.98
CA LYS A 1019 42.10 -26.70 -10.76
C LYS A 1019 41.73 -25.24 -10.47
N SER A 1020 40.62 -24.75 -11.03
CA SER A 1020 40.10 -23.38 -10.87
C SER A 1020 39.39 -23.11 -9.52
N TRP A 1021 39.84 -23.74 -8.42
CA TRP A 1021 39.17 -23.68 -7.12
C TRP A 1021 38.99 -22.25 -6.57
N ARG A 1022 39.89 -21.32 -6.89
CA ARG A 1022 39.84 -19.92 -6.42
C ARG A 1022 38.57 -19.17 -6.84
N GLU A 1023 38.00 -19.50 -8.00
CA GLU A 1023 36.79 -18.88 -8.55
C GLU A 1023 35.54 -19.32 -7.76
N ASN A 1024 35.49 -20.60 -7.38
CA ASN A 1024 34.41 -21.21 -6.59
C ASN A 1024 34.33 -20.65 -5.16
N LEU A 1025 35.47 -20.26 -4.57
CA LEU A 1025 35.52 -19.72 -3.20
C LEU A 1025 34.82 -18.36 -3.02
N SER A 1026 34.40 -17.69 -4.09
CA SER A 1026 33.57 -16.48 -4.01
C SER A 1026 32.24 -16.71 -3.25
N LYS A 1027 31.79 -17.97 -3.16
CA LYS A 1027 30.62 -18.43 -2.42
C LYS A 1027 30.95 -19.34 -1.23
N ALA A 1028 32.19 -19.35 -0.72
CA ALA A 1028 32.60 -20.25 0.35
C ALA A 1028 31.71 -20.12 1.60
N HIS A 1029 31.10 -21.23 2.02
CA HIS A 1029 30.20 -21.28 3.18
C HIS A 1029 30.16 -22.68 3.80
N VAL A 1030 29.67 -22.76 5.04
CA VAL A 1030 29.31 -24.01 5.73
C VAL A 1030 27.80 -24.04 5.90
N THR A 1031 27.11 -24.98 5.27
CA THR A 1031 25.64 -25.10 5.39
C THR A 1031 25.27 -25.55 6.80
N LEU A 1032 24.41 -24.78 7.46
CA LEU A 1032 23.85 -25.06 8.78
C LEU A 1032 22.52 -25.80 8.66
N ALA A 1033 21.61 -25.32 7.82
CA ALA A 1033 20.33 -25.99 7.56
C ALA A 1033 19.77 -25.65 6.18
N HIS A 1034 19.19 -26.62 5.48
CA HIS A 1034 18.62 -26.46 4.14
C HIS A 1034 17.10 -26.65 4.16
N LYS A 1035 16.35 -25.76 3.50
CA LYS A 1035 14.87 -25.72 3.49
C LYS A 1035 14.23 -27.07 3.15
N GLN A 1036 14.73 -27.74 2.10
CA GLN A 1036 14.21 -29.03 1.66
C GLN A 1036 14.62 -30.20 2.56
N ALA A 1037 15.80 -30.14 3.18
CA ALA A 1037 16.35 -31.28 3.94
C ALA A 1037 15.85 -31.29 5.39
N HIS A 1038 15.66 -30.11 6.00
CA HIS A 1038 15.34 -29.96 7.43
C HIS A 1038 14.04 -29.20 7.69
N GLY A 1039 13.38 -28.66 6.65
CA GLY A 1039 12.17 -27.86 6.79
C GLY A 1039 12.41 -26.39 7.15
N VAL A 1040 11.37 -25.57 7.01
CA VAL A 1040 11.43 -24.12 7.26
C VAL A 1040 11.59 -23.79 8.74
N ALA A 1041 10.96 -24.53 9.66
CA ALA A 1041 11.08 -24.27 11.10
C ALA A 1041 12.54 -24.41 11.56
N ALA A 1042 13.20 -25.53 11.26
CA ALA A 1042 14.60 -25.78 11.58
C ALA A 1042 15.55 -24.75 10.92
N LEU A 1043 15.27 -24.35 9.68
CA LEU A 1043 15.97 -23.26 9.00
C LEU A 1043 15.81 -21.91 9.72
N SER A 1044 14.59 -21.58 10.12
CA SER A 1044 14.26 -20.29 10.75
C SER A 1044 14.86 -20.12 12.14
N ALA A 1045 15.17 -21.20 12.85
CA ALA A 1045 15.77 -21.18 14.18
C ALA A 1045 17.12 -20.42 14.24
N TYR A 1046 17.83 -20.32 13.11
CA TYR A 1046 19.07 -19.55 12.98
C TYR A 1046 18.83 -18.03 12.83
N GLY A 1047 17.57 -17.58 12.75
CA GLY A 1047 17.20 -16.17 12.55
C GLY A 1047 17.79 -15.22 13.57
N SER A 1048 17.83 -15.65 14.84
CA SER A 1048 18.41 -14.88 15.95
C SER A 1048 19.94 -14.80 15.95
N LEU A 1049 20.60 -15.69 15.19
CA LEU A 1049 22.05 -15.74 15.02
C LEU A 1049 22.52 -15.01 13.76
N ARG A 1050 21.60 -14.47 12.93
CA ARG A 1050 21.95 -13.76 11.70
C ARG A 1050 22.89 -12.58 11.99
N ALA A 1051 23.92 -12.43 11.15
CA ALA A 1051 25.02 -11.49 11.30
C ALA A 1051 25.95 -11.72 12.50
N SER A 1052 25.74 -12.77 13.31
CA SER A 1052 26.70 -13.15 14.37
C SER A 1052 27.98 -13.77 13.79
N PRO A 1053 29.15 -13.50 14.39
CA PRO A 1053 30.39 -14.19 14.04
C PRO A 1053 30.33 -15.67 14.43
N ALA A 1054 30.94 -16.52 13.62
CA ALA A 1054 30.96 -17.97 13.81
C ALA A 1054 32.37 -18.52 13.62
N PRO A 1055 33.03 -19.03 14.68
CA PRO A 1055 34.32 -19.69 14.56
C PRO A 1055 34.20 -21.03 13.82
N VAL A 1056 35.05 -21.22 12.80
CA VAL A 1056 35.06 -22.40 11.92
C VAL A 1056 36.46 -22.99 11.92
N GLN A 1057 36.59 -24.27 12.26
CA GLN A 1057 37.86 -25.00 12.19
C GLN A 1057 37.84 -26.00 11.04
N PHE A 1058 38.82 -25.90 10.16
CA PHE A 1058 39.07 -26.92 9.13
C PHE A 1058 39.91 -28.05 9.73
N THR A 1059 39.43 -29.29 9.60
CA THR A 1059 40.05 -30.49 10.19
C THR A 1059 40.62 -31.47 9.16
N ALA A 1060 40.09 -31.49 7.93
CA ALA A 1060 40.58 -32.32 6.85
C ALA A 1060 40.24 -31.76 5.46
N LEU A 1061 40.99 -32.17 4.43
CA LEU A 1061 40.63 -32.03 3.02
C LEU A 1061 40.12 -33.39 2.52
N VAL A 1062 38.92 -33.45 1.94
CA VAL A 1062 38.33 -34.68 1.40
C VAL A 1062 38.01 -34.49 -0.08
N PHE A 1063 38.42 -35.43 -0.93
CA PHE A 1063 38.27 -35.29 -2.39
C PHE A 1063 38.21 -36.60 -3.18
N THR A 1064 37.59 -36.52 -4.36
CA THR A 1064 37.68 -37.46 -5.49
C THR A 1064 38.29 -36.76 -6.69
N ASP A 1065 38.40 -37.42 -7.84
CA ASP A 1065 38.73 -36.80 -9.13
C ASP A 1065 37.82 -35.62 -9.51
N LYS A 1066 36.55 -35.61 -9.04
CA LYS A 1066 35.49 -34.65 -9.41
C LYS A 1066 34.87 -33.84 -8.27
N LEU A 1067 35.25 -34.07 -7.02
CA LEU A 1067 34.73 -33.32 -5.86
C LEU A 1067 35.87 -33.00 -4.87
N CYS A 1068 35.80 -31.84 -4.23
CA CYS A 1068 36.73 -31.45 -3.17
C CYS A 1068 36.03 -30.56 -2.14
N ALA A 1069 36.16 -30.89 -0.86
CA ALA A 1069 35.63 -30.11 0.25
C ALA A 1069 36.55 -30.14 1.48
N LEU A 1070 36.46 -29.10 2.30
CA LEU A 1070 37.08 -29.02 3.63
C LEU A 1070 36.09 -29.52 4.67
N GLU A 1071 36.48 -30.50 5.48
CA GLU A 1071 35.76 -30.93 6.67
C GLU A 1071 35.82 -29.86 7.76
N VAL A 1072 34.69 -29.61 8.43
CA VAL A 1072 34.53 -28.50 9.37
C VAL A 1072 34.07 -28.97 10.75
N GLN A 1073 34.68 -28.39 11.79
CA GLN A 1073 34.10 -28.29 13.13
C GLN A 1073 33.65 -26.85 13.42
N LEU A 1074 32.45 -26.71 13.98
CA LEU A 1074 31.86 -25.44 14.41
C LEU A 1074 31.95 -25.34 15.93
N ASN A 1075 32.57 -24.26 16.44
CA ASN A 1075 32.77 -24.07 17.88
C ASN A 1075 31.73 -23.11 18.47
N ALA A 1076 31.55 -23.18 19.80
CA ALA A 1076 30.56 -22.36 20.51
C ALA A 1076 30.87 -20.86 20.40
N ALA A 1077 29.84 -20.06 20.09
CA ALA A 1077 29.96 -18.60 19.94
C ALA A 1077 29.60 -17.89 21.26
N GLY A 1078 30.44 -18.05 22.28
CA GLY A 1078 30.20 -17.50 23.62
C GLY A 1078 29.13 -18.26 24.43
N GLU A 1079 28.87 -17.79 25.64
CA GLU A 1079 28.31 -18.61 26.73
C GLU A 1079 26.82 -19.00 26.60
N GLU A 1080 26.04 -18.45 25.66
CA GLU A 1080 24.58 -18.69 25.58
C GLU A 1080 24.07 -19.39 24.31
N GLN A 1081 24.88 -19.67 23.28
CA GLN A 1081 24.40 -20.45 22.12
C GLN A 1081 25.49 -21.14 21.28
N THR A 1082 25.42 -22.47 21.19
CA THR A 1082 26.27 -23.27 20.29
C THR A 1082 25.73 -23.24 18.85
N ILE A 1083 26.53 -22.74 17.91
CA ILE A 1083 26.22 -22.86 16.48
C ILE A 1083 26.48 -24.31 16.06
N LYS A 1084 25.44 -25.02 15.62
CA LYS A 1084 25.53 -26.40 15.11
C LYS A 1084 24.99 -26.45 13.68
N SER A 1085 25.55 -27.33 12.87
CA SER A 1085 24.96 -27.70 11.58
C SER A 1085 24.06 -28.92 11.78
N LEU A 1086 22.94 -28.96 11.04
CA LEU A 1086 22.04 -30.10 10.94
C LEU A 1086 22.51 -31.09 9.87
N ASN A 1087 23.43 -30.69 8.97
CA ASN A 1087 24.11 -31.65 8.10
C ASN A 1087 25.00 -32.55 8.96
N SER A 1088 24.90 -33.87 8.78
CA SER A 1088 25.70 -34.86 9.50
C SER A 1088 27.21 -34.71 9.29
N TRP A 1089 27.62 -34.15 8.14
CA TRP A 1089 29.00 -33.82 7.83
C TRP A 1089 29.11 -32.34 7.40
N PRO A 1090 29.42 -31.43 8.33
CA PRO A 1090 29.63 -30.02 8.02
C PRO A 1090 30.91 -29.83 7.20
N HIS A 1091 30.81 -29.11 6.10
CA HIS A 1091 31.93 -28.92 5.17
C HIS A 1091 31.82 -27.61 4.38
N VAL A 1092 32.93 -27.22 3.73
CA VAL A 1092 32.98 -26.18 2.70
C VAL A 1092 33.33 -26.84 1.38
N THR A 1093 32.45 -26.76 0.37
CA THR A 1093 32.81 -27.21 -0.98
C THR A 1093 33.84 -26.26 -1.60
N VAL A 1094 34.99 -26.82 -1.98
CA VAL A 1094 36.13 -26.08 -2.55
C VAL A 1094 36.11 -26.14 -4.08
N TRP A 1095 35.77 -27.31 -4.65
CA TRP A 1095 35.74 -27.49 -6.09
C TRP A 1095 34.82 -28.65 -6.51
N THR A 1096 34.16 -28.48 -7.65
CA THR A 1096 33.39 -29.53 -8.34
C THR A 1096 33.86 -29.64 -9.79
N GLY A 1097 33.93 -30.87 -10.29
CA GLY A 1097 34.20 -31.19 -11.68
C GLY A 1097 32.96 -31.10 -12.56
N GLN A 1098 33.15 -31.22 -13.87
CA GLN A 1098 32.06 -31.13 -14.84
C GLN A 1098 30.94 -32.15 -14.55
N GLY A 1099 29.71 -31.67 -14.44
CA GLY A 1099 28.52 -32.47 -14.15
C GLY A 1099 28.24 -32.73 -12.65
N MET A 1100 29.12 -32.30 -11.73
CA MET A 1100 28.91 -32.42 -10.29
C MET A 1100 28.43 -31.11 -9.67
N LYS A 1101 27.50 -31.19 -8.72
CA LYS A 1101 26.93 -30.05 -7.99
C LYS A 1101 27.51 -29.95 -6.56
N PRO A 1102 27.57 -28.76 -5.95
CA PRO A 1102 28.06 -28.59 -4.59
C PRO A 1102 27.41 -29.52 -3.56
N LYS A 1103 26.10 -29.79 -3.69
CA LYS A 1103 25.36 -30.74 -2.84
C LYS A 1103 25.92 -32.17 -2.83
N ASP A 1104 26.61 -32.60 -3.89
CA ASP A 1104 27.13 -33.97 -4.01
C ASP A 1104 28.33 -34.21 -3.08
N ALA A 1105 28.97 -33.13 -2.59
CA ALA A 1105 30.02 -33.21 -1.58
C ALA A 1105 29.57 -33.88 -0.27
N ASN A 1106 28.26 -33.87 0.06
CA ASN A 1106 27.72 -34.60 1.20
C ASN A 1106 27.99 -36.12 1.16
N ALA A 1107 28.22 -36.69 -0.03
CA ALA A 1107 28.55 -38.11 -0.19
C ALA A 1107 30.02 -38.45 0.09
N LEU A 1108 30.92 -37.45 0.21
CA LEU A 1108 32.36 -37.67 0.34
C LEU A 1108 32.76 -38.59 1.52
N PRO A 1109 32.20 -38.50 2.74
CA PRO A 1109 32.51 -39.44 3.82
C PRO A 1109 32.25 -40.90 3.43
N ALA A 1110 31.06 -41.18 2.89
CA ALA A 1110 30.69 -42.53 2.45
C ALA A 1110 31.49 -43.02 1.23
N LEU A 1111 32.16 -42.13 0.50
CA LEU A 1111 33.12 -42.49 -0.55
C LEU A 1111 34.51 -42.77 0.02
N VAL A 1112 34.92 -42.10 1.12
CA VAL A 1112 36.16 -42.43 1.86
C VAL A 1112 36.04 -43.84 2.45
N ASP A 1113 34.90 -44.17 3.08
CA ASP A 1113 34.64 -45.51 3.66
C ASP A 1113 34.69 -46.63 2.60
N LYS A 1114 34.39 -46.31 1.34
CA LYS A 1114 34.47 -47.23 0.19
C LYS A 1114 35.83 -47.25 -0.51
N GLY A 1115 36.81 -46.48 -0.04
CA GLY A 1115 38.11 -46.30 -0.70
C GLY A 1115 38.05 -45.55 -2.04
N GLN A 1116 36.94 -44.86 -2.32
CA GLN A 1116 36.67 -44.13 -3.58
C GLN A 1116 36.99 -42.62 -3.47
N ALA A 1117 37.22 -42.11 -2.26
CA ALA A 1117 37.69 -40.75 -1.99
C ALA A 1117 38.91 -40.78 -1.06
N GLN A 1118 39.72 -39.72 -1.11
CA GLN A 1118 40.88 -39.53 -0.25
C GLN A 1118 40.58 -38.48 0.82
N ARG A 1119 41.10 -38.69 2.04
CA ARG A 1119 40.97 -37.77 3.19
C ARG A 1119 42.35 -37.46 3.77
N ILE A 1120 42.74 -36.19 3.73
CA ILE A 1120 43.97 -35.66 4.31
C ILE A 1120 43.59 -34.94 5.60
N VAL A 1121 43.88 -35.55 6.75
CA VAL A 1121 43.63 -34.94 8.07
C VAL A 1121 44.72 -33.90 8.36
N PHE A 1122 44.33 -32.77 8.94
CA PHE A 1122 45.26 -31.71 9.34
C PHE A 1122 45.72 -31.94 10.79
N PRO A 1123 47.02 -32.10 11.08
CA PRO A 1123 47.50 -32.27 12.45
C PRO A 1123 47.21 -31.06 13.36
N ASN A 1124 47.19 -29.87 12.75
CA ASN A 1124 46.81 -28.61 13.39
C ASN A 1124 45.60 -28.03 12.64
N PRO A 1125 44.39 -28.03 13.22
CA PRO A 1125 43.21 -27.45 12.58
C PRO A 1125 43.37 -25.96 12.28
N ILE A 1126 42.95 -25.53 11.09
CA ILE A 1126 43.03 -24.12 10.67
C ILE A 1126 41.74 -23.42 11.10
N SER A 1127 41.84 -22.42 11.97
CA SER A 1127 40.69 -21.63 12.44
C SER A 1127 40.50 -20.37 11.60
N ILE A 1128 39.28 -20.12 11.15
CA ILE A 1128 38.83 -18.86 10.52
C ILE A 1128 37.52 -18.40 11.15
N THR A 1129 37.14 -17.13 10.96
CA THR A 1129 35.86 -16.61 11.46
C THR A 1129 34.93 -16.27 10.30
N GLY A 1130 33.78 -16.93 10.25
CA GLY A 1130 32.70 -16.59 9.33
C GLY A 1130 31.61 -15.75 9.97
N THR A 1131 30.52 -15.56 9.23
CA THR A 1131 29.32 -14.88 9.70
C THR A 1131 28.09 -15.70 9.34
N VAL A 1132 27.16 -15.90 10.28
CA VAL A 1132 25.88 -16.58 10.00
C VAL A 1132 25.00 -15.69 9.13
N ASP A 1133 24.52 -16.20 8.01
CA ASP A 1133 23.57 -15.52 7.13
C ASP A 1133 22.64 -16.53 6.44
N PHE A 1134 21.63 -16.02 5.74
CA PHE A 1134 20.74 -16.79 4.89
C PHE A 1134 21.06 -16.55 3.41
N LEU A 1135 21.06 -17.62 2.62
CA LEU A 1135 21.47 -17.64 1.21
C LEU A 1135 20.35 -18.18 0.29
#